data_AF-A0A9X7JTR8-F1
#
_entry.id   AF-A0A9X7JTR8-F1
#
_cell.length_a   1.000
_cell.length_b   1.000
_cell.length_c   1.000
_cell.angle_alpha   90.00
_cell.angle_beta   90.00
_cell.angle_gamma   90.00
#
_symmetry.space_group_name_H-M   'P 1'
#
loop_
_entity.id
_entity.type
_entity.pdbx_description
1 polymer ?
#
loop_
_entity_poly.entity_id
_entity_poly.type
_entity_poly.pdbx_seq_one_letter_code
_entity_poly.pdbx_strand_id
1 'polypeptide(L)'
;MTAAPRVAVIGGGPGGLYAAALLKRLAPEREVTLWERNAPDDTFGFGVVLSDETLGGIESADAEVHAALCREFVRWDDIDVVHRGTTLRSGGHGFAALGRRRLLGILHERCHGLGVRLRFRTEAPPAAELARTHDLVVAADGVHSRTREAHADRFRPVLTTHRCRYVWLSADFALDAFRFEIAETEHGIMQLHGYPYRQDASTIIVEMREEVWRRAGLDRCDEEGTLAACGKYFADALGGRPLRSNRSAWTAFRTVVNERWHHGRTVLLGDAAHTAHFSIGSGTKLAVEDALALAQALQRHPDVPAALAAYEDERRPAVASTQRAARASLEWFEDLAVHADQPPRRFAFNLLTRSRRVTHGNLRLRDPGFVASVEDEAGVPPGTPPMFTPFRLRGLTLRNRVVVSPMDMYSAVDGTPGDFHLVHLGGRALGGAGLVMAEMVCVSERGRITPGCSGMYAPEHERAWSRVTRFVHEQAPGTAIGLQLGHAGRKGSTRRMWEGIDEPLPDGNWPVVAPSALPYRPGVNQTPRALTTTEMAAIREEFVRSAEAAARAGFDLLELHCAHGYLLSGFLSPLTNHRDDAYGGGLEGRLRYPLEVFDAVRAVWPADRPMTVRVSATDWADGGTTAEDAVAVARAFAAHGADALDVSTGQVVADERPAFGRSYQTPFADRIRHEAGVPVIAVGAISSWDDVNSLILAGRADLCALGRPHLYDPHWTLHAAAEQGYAGPGAPWPAPYRAGSRRPPTGKG
;
A
#
# COMPACT_ATOMS: atom_id res chain seq x y z
N MET A 1 34.10 -43.60 7.97
CA MET A 1 34.16 -42.15 7.67
C MET A 1 32.95 -41.82 6.82
N THR A 2 32.02 -41.03 7.35
CA THR A 2 30.91 -40.48 6.55
C THR A 2 31.49 -39.55 5.48
N ALA A 3 31.04 -39.69 4.24
CA ALA A 3 31.47 -38.80 3.16
C ALA A 3 31.14 -37.35 3.53
N ALA A 4 32.03 -36.41 3.17
CA ALA A 4 31.81 -35.00 3.44
C ALA A 4 30.54 -34.50 2.71
N PRO A 5 29.68 -33.69 3.36
CA PRO A 5 28.45 -33.22 2.74
C PRO A 5 28.74 -32.39 1.49
N ARG A 6 28.00 -32.66 0.41
CA ARG A 6 28.19 -32.02 -0.90
C ARG A 6 27.10 -30.99 -1.14
N VAL A 7 27.49 -29.76 -1.48
CA VAL A 7 26.57 -28.66 -1.78
C VAL A 7 26.80 -28.18 -3.21
N ALA A 8 25.71 -28.08 -3.97
CA ALA A 8 25.70 -27.47 -5.28
C ALA A 8 25.04 -26.10 -5.22
N VAL A 9 25.67 -25.08 -5.82
CA VAL A 9 25.11 -23.73 -5.95
C VAL A 9 24.97 -23.38 -7.43
N ILE A 10 23.74 -23.07 -7.85
CA ILE A 10 23.41 -22.67 -9.22
C ILE A 10 23.29 -21.14 -9.23
N GLY A 11 24.20 -20.45 -9.93
CA GLY A 11 24.23 -18.99 -10.04
C GLY A 11 25.28 -18.33 -9.16
N GLY A 12 26.11 -17.49 -9.77
CA GLY A 12 27.21 -16.72 -9.17
C GLY A 12 26.87 -15.26 -8.89
N GLY A 13 25.60 -14.93 -8.65
CA GLY A 13 25.21 -13.62 -8.13
C GLY A 13 25.60 -13.43 -6.65
N PRO A 14 25.36 -12.24 -6.07
CA PRO A 14 25.75 -11.95 -4.68
C PRO A 14 25.22 -12.96 -3.66
N GLY A 15 23.94 -13.37 -3.78
CA GLY A 15 23.34 -14.37 -2.90
C GLY A 15 23.97 -15.76 -3.03
N GLY A 16 24.21 -16.23 -4.26
CA GLY A 16 24.80 -17.55 -4.51
C GLY A 16 26.25 -17.65 -4.04
N LEU A 17 27.08 -16.66 -4.38
CA LEU A 17 28.47 -16.60 -3.92
C LEU A 17 28.55 -16.49 -2.40
N TYR A 18 27.73 -15.63 -1.79
CA TYR A 18 27.79 -15.47 -0.35
C TYR A 18 27.26 -16.70 0.39
N ALA A 19 26.19 -17.35 -0.10
CA ALA A 19 25.76 -18.64 0.43
C ALA A 19 26.87 -19.70 0.33
N ALA A 20 27.58 -19.79 -0.79
CA ALA A 20 28.69 -20.72 -0.96
C ALA A 20 29.82 -20.47 0.07
N ALA A 21 30.20 -19.21 0.26
CA ALA A 21 31.21 -18.81 1.25
C ALA A 21 30.77 -19.14 2.69
N LEU A 22 29.56 -18.74 3.07
CA LEU A 22 28.99 -18.99 4.41
C LEU A 22 28.92 -20.50 4.72
N LEU A 23 28.41 -21.30 3.78
CA LEU A 23 28.24 -22.74 3.97
C LEU A 23 29.57 -23.47 4.11
N LYS A 24 30.60 -23.03 3.36
CA LYS A 24 31.96 -23.56 3.48
C LYS A 24 32.63 -23.12 4.78
N ARG A 25 32.42 -21.88 5.23
CA ARG A 25 32.97 -21.38 6.50
C ARG A 25 32.39 -22.09 7.72
N LEU A 26 31.08 -22.35 7.73
CA LEU A 26 30.40 -23.04 8.83
C LEU A 26 30.87 -24.49 9.01
N ALA A 27 31.33 -25.14 7.95
CA ALA A 27 31.76 -26.53 7.94
C ALA A 27 32.85 -26.73 6.86
N PRO A 28 34.13 -26.53 7.21
CA PRO A 28 35.24 -26.53 6.25
C PRO A 28 35.39 -27.83 5.45
N GLU A 29 34.90 -28.95 5.99
CA GLU A 29 34.90 -30.25 5.32
C GLU A 29 33.92 -30.34 4.15
N ARG A 30 32.87 -29.49 4.10
CA ARG A 30 31.86 -29.52 3.03
C ARG A 30 32.47 -29.30 1.66
N GLU A 31 32.08 -30.11 0.67
CA GLU A 31 32.41 -29.84 -0.72
C GLU A 31 31.38 -28.90 -1.35
N VAL A 32 31.76 -27.66 -1.61
CA VAL A 32 30.86 -26.68 -2.25
C VAL A 32 31.33 -26.43 -3.67
N THR A 33 30.45 -26.66 -4.65
CA THR A 33 30.68 -26.33 -6.06
C THR A 33 29.63 -25.32 -6.52
N LEU A 34 30.08 -24.24 -7.15
CA LEU A 34 29.22 -23.19 -7.69
C LEU A 34 29.40 -23.13 -9.22
N TRP A 35 28.28 -23.05 -9.94
CA TRP A 35 28.25 -22.87 -11.38
C TRP A 35 27.71 -21.49 -11.75
N GLU A 36 28.44 -20.77 -12.61
CA GLU A 36 28.03 -19.49 -13.19
C GLU A 36 28.20 -19.55 -14.71
N ARG A 37 27.12 -19.24 -15.44
CA ARG A 37 27.09 -19.32 -16.90
C ARG A 37 27.89 -18.20 -17.57
N ASN A 38 28.03 -17.05 -16.91
CA ASN A 38 28.74 -15.89 -17.43
C ASN A 38 30.23 -15.89 -17.03
N ALA A 39 31.01 -14.96 -17.58
CA ALA A 39 32.36 -14.72 -17.11
C ALA A 39 32.35 -14.07 -15.71
N PRO A 40 33.43 -14.18 -14.91
CA PRO A 40 33.50 -13.56 -13.58
C PRO A 40 33.24 -12.04 -13.57
N ASP A 41 33.58 -11.39 -14.68
CA ASP A 41 33.54 -9.95 -14.90
C ASP A 41 32.20 -9.47 -15.49
N ASP A 42 31.35 -10.39 -15.96
CA ASP A 42 30.09 -10.06 -16.60
C ASP A 42 29.05 -9.68 -15.54
N THR A 43 28.71 -8.40 -15.46
CA THR A 43 27.75 -7.89 -14.47
C THR A 43 26.62 -7.11 -15.11
N PHE A 44 25.39 -7.35 -14.67
CA PHE A 44 24.23 -6.54 -15.02
C PHE A 44 23.96 -5.51 -13.90
N GLY A 45 23.96 -4.23 -14.25
CA GLY A 45 23.87 -3.11 -13.30
C GLY A 45 25.22 -2.68 -12.72
N PHE A 46 25.26 -1.48 -12.15
CA PHE A 46 26.51 -0.79 -11.78
C PHE A 46 26.72 -0.73 -10.27
N GLY A 47 25.87 -0.01 -9.53
CA GLY A 47 25.96 0.15 -8.09
C GLY A 47 25.01 -0.77 -7.31
N VAL A 48 25.38 -1.05 -6.06
CA VAL A 48 24.55 -1.76 -5.09
C VAL A 48 24.52 -0.96 -3.79
N VAL A 49 23.32 -0.71 -3.27
CA VAL A 49 23.10 -0.12 -1.95
C VAL A 49 22.91 -1.24 -0.92
N LEU A 50 23.58 -1.14 0.22
CA LEU A 50 23.37 -2.04 1.37
C LEU A 50 23.02 -1.20 2.61
N SER A 51 22.07 -1.66 3.41
CA SER A 51 21.69 -0.97 4.65
C SER A 51 22.62 -1.35 5.80
N ASP A 52 22.76 -0.48 6.80
CA ASP A 52 23.59 -0.75 7.99
C ASP A 52 23.21 -2.05 8.71
N GLU A 53 21.91 -2.36 8.80
CA GLU A 53 21.42 -3.64 9.33
C GLU A 53 21.98 -4.85 8.55
N THR A 54 22.06 -4.75 7.23
CA THR A 54 22.62 -5.83 6.39
C THR A 54 24.12 -5.94 6.64
N LEU A 55 24.82 -4.81 6.80
CA LEU A 55 26.24 -4.77 7.11
C LEU A 55 26.55 -5.40 8.47
N GLY A 56 25.75 -5.12 9.51
CA GLY A 56 25.89 -5.76 10.82
C GLY A 56 25.65 -7.28 10.77
N GLY A 57 24.69 -7.74 9.95
CA GLY A 57 24.49 -9.17 9.69
C GLY A 57 25.69 -9.83 8.98
N ILE A 58 26.29 -9.12 8.02
CA ILE A 58 27.53 -9.57 7.37
C ILE A 58 28.70 -9.57 8.35
N GLU A 59 28.84 -8.56 9.21
CA GLU A 59 29.92 -8.48 10.21
C GLU A 59 29.90 -9.66 11.18
N SER A 60 28.73 -9.96 11.74
CA SER A 60 28.53 -11.08 12.66
C SER A 60 28.83 -12.43 12.01
N ALA A 61 28.47 -12.59 10.73
CA ALA A 61 28.73 -13.82 10.00
C ALA A 61 30.18 -13.92 9.53
N ASP A 62 30.65 -12.93 8.76
CA ASP A 62 31.92 -12.88 8.04
C ASP A 62 32.60 -11.51 8.15
N ALA A 63 33.34 -11.29 9.24
CA ALA A 63 34.08 -10.06 9.49
C ALA A 63 35.07 -9.68 8.37
N GLU A 64 35.59 -10.66 7.62
CA GLU A 64 36.54 -10.41 6.52
C GLU A 64 35.84 -9.81 5.30
N VAL A 65 34.68 -10.37 4.93
CA VAL A 65 33.83 -9.79 3.87
C VAL A 65 33.33 -8.42 4.29
N HIS A 66 32.87 -8.27 5.53
CA HIS A 66 32.45 -6.97 6.06
C HIS A 66 33.55 -5.92 5.94
N ALA A 67 34.76 -6.21 6.43
CA ALA A 67 35.89 -5.29 6.34
C ALA A 67 36.27 -4.96 4.90
N ALA A 68 36.18 -5.93 3.97
CA ALA A 68 36.42 -5.70 2.55
C ALA A 68 35.37 -4.78 1.91
N LEU A 69 34.09 -4.98 2.22
CA LEU A 69 33.01 -4.11 1.74
C LEU A 69 33.15 -2.68 2.31
N CYS A 70 33.48 -2.55 3.60
CA CYS A 70 33.63 -1.26 4.26
C CYS A 70 34.68 -0.35 3.63
N ARG A 71 35.74 -0.93 3.04
CA ARG A 71 36.80 -0.18 2.35
C ARG A 71 36.36 0.41 1.01
N GLU A 72 35.31 -0.14 0.41
CA GLU A 72 34.86 0.22 -0.95
C GLU A 72 33.62 1.13 -0.95
N PHE A 73 32.90 1.25 0.18
CA PHE A 73 31.66 2.02 0.22
C PHE A 73 31.88 3.52 -0.02
N VAL A 74 31.08 4.06 -0.92
CA VAL A 74 30.75 5.48 -0.95
C VAL A 74 29.54 5.72 -0.05
N ARG A 75 29.62 6.75 0.79
CA ARG A 75 28.54 7.14 1.68
C ARG A 75 28.08 8.57 1.39
N TRP A 76 26.78 8.79 1.49
CA TRP A 76 26.14 10.09 1.34
C TRP A 76 24.80 10.08 2.06
N ASP A 77 24.27 11.26 2.37
CA ASP A 77 23.04 11.38 3.15
C ASP A 77 21.88 12.03 2.38
N ASP A 78 22.21 12.75 1.30
CA ASP A 78 21.27 13.63 0.62
C ASP A 78 20.49 12.92 -0.48
N ILE A 79 19.22 13.34 -0.64
CA ILE A 79 18.39 13.04 -1.80
C ILE A 79 18.00 14.35 -2.47
N ASP A 80 18.32 14.48 -3.76
CA ASP A 80 17.81 15.54 -4.62
C ASP A 80 16.56 15.06 -5.37
N VAL A 81 15.48 15.82 -5.27
CA VAL A 81 14.29 15.67 -6.11
C VAL A 81 14.23 16.85 -7.07
N VAL A 82 14.31 16.57 -8.37
CA VAL A 82 14.27 17.56 -9.43
C VAL A 82 12.97 17.43 -10.20
N HIS A 83 12.18 18.50 -10.14
CA HIS A 83 10.85 18.57 -10.73
C HIS A 83 10.57 20.00 -11.21
N ARG A 84 10.17 20.16 -12.48
CA ARG A 84 9.84 21.45 -13.11
C ARG A 84 10.90 22.54 -12.87
N GLY A 85 12.17 22.20 -13.11
CA GLY A 85 13.32 23.11 -12.95
C GLY A 85 13.68 23.46 -11.50
N THR A 86 12.99 22.90 -10.51
CA THR A 86 13.30 23.09 -9.10
C THR A 86 14.03 21.86 -8.56
N THR A 87 15.18 22.06 -7.92
CA THR A 87 15.89 21.01 -7.17
C THR A 87 15.62 21.21 -5.69
N LEU A 88 15.08 20.18 -5.03
CA LEU A 88 14.85 20.15 -3.60
C LEU A 88 15.69 19.04 -2.98
N ARG A 89 16.50 19.41 -1.99
CA ARG A 89 17.35 18.50 -1.24
C ARG A 89 16.69 18.13 0.09
N SER A 90 16.67 16.84 0.41
CA SER A 90 16.34 16.30 1.73
C SER A 90 17.54 15.53 2.26
N GLY A 91 17.99 15.87 3.47
CA GLY A 91 19.15 15.25 4.11
C GLY A 91 18.80 14.14 5.11
N GLY A 92 19.84 13.61 5.76
CA GLY A 92 19.70 12.67 6.88
C GLY A 92 19.20 11.28 6.50
N HIS A 93 19.34 10.87 5.23
CA HIS A 93 18.82 9.58 4.80
C HIS A 93 19.74 8.39 5.08
N GLY A 94 21.07 8.61 5.04
CA GLY A 94 22.09 7.58 5.27
C GLY A 94 22.10 6.51 4.18
N PHE A 95 23.01 6.63 3.22
CA PHE A 95 23.23 5.63 2.18
C PHE A 95 24.67 5.16 2.12
N ALA A 96 24.84 3.89 1.76
CA ALA A 96 26.14 3.30 1.43
C ALA A 96 25.99 2.46 0.16
N ALA A 97 26.85 2.71 -0.83
CA ALA A 97 26.89 1.93 -2.05
C ALA A 97 28.29 1.59 -2.51
N LEU A 98 28.41 0.48 -3.23
CA LEU A 98 29.64 0.04 -3.88
C LEU A 98 29.36 -0.48 -5.29
N GLY A 99 30.40 -0.55 -6.12
CA GLY A 99 30.30 -1.16 -7.44
C GLY A 99 29.99 -2.66 -7.39
N ARG A 100 29.00 -3.10 -8.15
CA ARG A 100 28.57 -4.50 -8.27
C ARG A 100 29.71 -5.42 -8.70
N ARG A 101 30.54 -4.99 -9.67
CA ARG A 101 31.73 -5.74 -10.08
C ARG A 101 32.70 -5.96 -8.92
N ARG A 102 32.89 -4.94 -8.07
CA ARG A 102 33.78 -5.04 -6.91
C ARG A 102 33.18 -5.93 -5.81
N LEU A 103 31.88 -5.82 -5.55
CA LEU A 103 31.15 -6.73 -4.65
C LEU A 103 31.36 -8.20 -5.06
N LEU A 104 31.14 -8.54 -6.33
CA LEU A 104 31.36 -9.90 -6.83
C LEU A 104 32.83 -10.31 -6.71
N GLY A 105 33.77 -9.42 -7.03
CA GLY A 105 35.21 -9.67 -6.84
C GLY A 105 35.57 -10.05 -5.40
N ILE A 106 35.08 -9.30 -4.41
CA ILE A 106 35.29 -9.62 -2.99
C ILE A 106 34.73 -11.00 -2.63
N LEU A 107 33.53 -11.33 -3.12
CA LEU A 107 32.91 -12.64 -2.87
C LEU A 107 33.63 -13.78 -3.60
N HIS A 108 34.18 -13.54 -4.80
CA HIS A 108 35.04 -14.48 -5.52
C HIS A 108 36.33 -14.76 -4.74
N GLU A 109 37.03 -13.71 -4.32
CA GLU A 109 38.24 -13.80 -3.48
C GLU A 109 37.95 -14.60 -2.22
N ARG A 110 36.83 -14.31 -1.55
CA ARG A 110 36.40 -15.04 -0.34
C ARG A 110 36.11 -16.51 -0.61
N CYS A 111 35.37 -16.82 -1.67
CA CYS A 111 35.07 -18.19 -2.06
C CYS A 111 36.33 -18.99 -2.38
N HIS A 112 37.28 -18.40 -3.13
CA HIS A 112 38.56 -19.03 -3.45
C HIS A 112 39.39 -19.28 -2.19
N GLY A 113 39.49 -18.29 -1.30
CA GLY A 113 40.22 -18.42 -0.04
C GLY A 113 39.68 -19.54 0.88
N LEU A 114 38.37 -19.80 0.84
CA LEU A 114 37.71 -20.87 1.58
C LEU A 114 37.73 -22.24 0.85
N GLY A 115 38.26 -22.31 -0.38
CA GLY A 115 38.31 -23.53 -1.17
C GLY A 115 36.97 -23.95 -1.79
N VAL A 116 36.09 -23.01 -2.10
CA VAL A 116 34.88 -23.26 -2.91
C VAL A 116 35.29 -23.49 -4.37
N ARG A 117 34.72 -24.52 -5.01
CA ARG A 117 34.98 -24.82 -6.43
C ARG A 117 34.08 -23.95 -7.32
N LEU A 118 34.60 -22.81 -7.78
CA LEU A 118 33.91 -21.91 -8.71
C LEU A 118 34.09 -22.36 -10.18
N ARG A 119 32.99 -22.52 -10.91
CA ARG A 119 32.96 -22.87 -12.34
C ARG A 119 32.25 -21.78 -13.14
N PHE A 120 33.03 -20.84 -13.69
CA PHE A 120 32.53 -19.79 -14.57
C PHE A 120 32.41 -20.26 -16.02
N ARG A 121 31.68 -19.50 -16.84
CA ARG A 121 31.38 -19.85 -18.25
C ARG A 121 30.85 -21.27 -18.41
N THR A 122 30.18 -21.76 -17.38
CA THR A 122 29.74 -23.16 -17.28
C THR A 122 28.30 -23.17 -16.84
N GLU A 123 27.43 -23.64 -17.72
CA GLU A 123 26.03 -23.85 -17.37
C GLU A 123 25.93 -24.97 -16.31
N ALA A 124 25.13 -24.74 -15.27
CA ALA A 124 24.92 -25.75 -14.24
C ALA A 124 24.11 -26.94 -14.80
N PRO A 125 24.39 -28.17 -14.35
CA PRO A 125 23.46 -29.27 -14.55
C PRO A 125 22.09 -28.96 -13.93
N PRO A 126 20.99 -29.55 -14.43
CA PRO A 126 19.66 -29.33 -13.87
C PRO A 126 19.61 -29.64 -12.36
N ALA A 127 18.86 -28.84 -11.60
CA ALA A 127 18.78 -28.98 -10.14
C ALA A 127 18.36 -30.40 -9.70
N ALA A 128 17.45 -31.05 -10.43
CA ALA A 128 17.03 -32.43 -10.18
C ALA A 128 18.18 -33.46 -10.32
N GLU A 129 19.14 -33.22 -11.23
CA GLU A 129 20.33 -34.05 -11.35
C GLU A 129 21.31 -33.81 -10.20
N LEU A 130 21.55 -32.54 -9.87
CA LEU A 130 22.41 -32.17 -8.75
C LEU A 130 21.87 -32.75 -7.43
N ALA A 131 20.55 -32.71 -7.22
CA ALA A 131 19.89 -33.23 -6.02
C ALA A 131 20.02 -34.75 -5.82
N ARG A 132 20.38 -35.51 -6.87
CA ARG A 132 20.69 -36.96 -6.76
C ARG A 132 22.09 -37.22 -6.21
N THR A 133 23.01 -36.27 -6.35
CA THR A 133 24.44 -36.44 -6.06
C THR A 133 24.97 -35.50 -4.97
N HIS A 134 24.16 -34.53 -4.55
CA HIS A 134 24.48 -33.53 -3.54
C HIS A 134 23.45 -33.58 -2.40
N ASP A 135 23.87 -33.17 -1.21
CA ASP A 135 23.04 -33.13 -0.01
C ASP A 135 22.17 -31.87 0.07
N LEU A 136 22.59 -30.81 -0.64
CA LEU A 136 21.86 -29.56 -0.76
C LEU A 136 22.12 -28.95 -2.15
N VAL A 137 21.06 -28.43 -2.77
CA VAL A 137 21.11 -27.62 -3.99
C VAL A 137 20.55 -26.24 -3.70
N VAL A 138 21.39 -25.21 -3.82
CA VAL A 138 20.98 -23.80 -3.69
C VAL A 138 20.81 -23.22 -5.08
N ALA A 139 19.59 -22.91 -5.46
CA ALA A 139 19.24 -22.28 -6.74
C ALA A 139 19.14 -20.77 -6.58
N ALA A 140 20.23 -20.08 -6.92
CA ALA A 140 20.36 -18.63 -6.96
C ALA A 140 20.51 -18.11 -8.42
N ASP A 141 19.80 -18.76 -9.35
CA ASP A 141 19.88 -18.56 -10.81
C ASP A 141 19.02 -17.39 -11.34
N GLY A 142 18.58 -16.52 -10.43
CA GLY A 142 18.01 -15.20 -10.71
C GLY A 142 16.54 -15.20 -11.15
N VAL A 143 16.07 -14.03 -11.60
CA VAL A 143 14.67 -13.80 -11.97
C VAL A 143 14.16 -14.75 -13.08
N HIS A 144 15.05 -15.20 -13.97
CA HIS A 144 14.78 -16.20 -15.01
C HIS A 144 15.20 -17.63 -14.61
N SER A 145 15.08 -17.96 -13.32
CA SER A 145 15.43 -19.26 -12.75
C SER A 145 14.83 -20.43 -13.55
N ARG A 146 15.71 -21.24 -14.16
CA ARG A 146 15.33 -22.50 -14.82
C ARG A 146 14.94 -23.54 -13.80
N THR A 147 15.53 -23.47 -12.60
CA THR A 147 15.19 -24.36 -11.48
C THR A 147 13.75 -24.15 -11.03
N ARG A 148 13.33 -22.89 -10.86
CA ARG A 148 11.96 -22.54 -10.48
C ARG A 148 10.96 -22.98 -11.55
N GLU A 149 11.30 -22.77 -12.83
CA GLU A 149 10.45 -23.16 -13.96
C GLU A 149 10.29 -24.69 -14.06
N ALA A 150 11.38 -25.45 -13.95
CA ALA A 150 11.37 -26.91 -14.02
C ALA A 150 10.58 -27.59 -12.89
N HIS A 151 10.35 -26.89 -11.78
CA HIS A 151 9.61 -27.38 -10.61
C HIS A 151 8.46 -26.43 -10.22
N ALA A 152 7.82 -25.81 -11.21
CA ALA A 152 6.74 -24.84 -10.98
C ALA A 152 5.53 -25.46 -10.25
N ASP A 153 5.28 -26.76 -10.41
CA ASP A 153 4.25 -27.52 -9.67
C ASP A 153 4.51 -27.56 -8.15
N ARG A 154 5.78 -27.42 -7.74
CA ARG A 154 6.22 -27.46 -6.33
C ARG A 154 6.36 -26.06 -5.74
N PHE A 155 7.04 -25.16 -6.44
CA PHE A 155 7.29 -23.81 -5.95
C PHE A 155 6.07 -22.88 -6.11
N ARG A 156 5.20 -23.19 -7.09
CA ARG A 156 3.99 -22.43 -7.45
C ARG A 156 4.28 -20.93 -7.60
N PRO A 157 5.09 -20.55 -8.60
CA PRO A 157 5.46 -19.17 -8.84
C PRO A 157 4.29 -18.34 -9.37
N VAL A 158 4.12 -17.13 -8.84
CA VAL A 158 3.33 -16.04 -9.42
C VAL A 158 4.30 -15.00 -9.95
N LEU A 159 4.21 -14.73 -11.25
CA LEU A 159 5.14 -13.87 -11.97
C LEU A 159 4.37 -12.71 -12.61
N THR A 160 4.64 -11.48 -12.17
CA THR A 160 3.97 -10.27 -12.66
C THR A 160 4.97 -9.37 -13.37
N THR A 161 4.72 -9.08 -14.64
CA THR A 161 5.49 -8.10 -15.42
C THR A 161 4.79 -6.75 -15.33
N HIS A 162 5.55 -5.71 -15.02
CA HIS A 162 5.05 -4.36 -14.75
C HIS A 162 5.12 -3.44 -15.98
N ARG A 163 4.45 -2.29 -15.91
CA ARG A 163 4.11 -1.38 -17.02
C ARG A 163 5.24 -0.43 -17.42
N CYS A 164 6.23 -0.25 -16.56
CA CYS A 164 7.40 0.58 -16.83
C CYS A 164 8.54 -0.21 -17.51
N ARG A 165 9.20 0.45 -18.46
CA ARG A 165 10.48 0.04 -19.05
C ARG A 165 11.60 0.79 -18.36
N TYR A 166 12.67 0.08 -18.02
CA TYR A 166 13.87 0.68 -17.42
C TYR A 166 15.15 0.15 -18.07
N VAL A 167 16.21 0.95 -17.94
CA VAL A 167 17.58 0.60 -18.35
C VAL A 167 18.58 1.07 -17.28
N TRP A 168 19.59 0.25 -17.01
CA TRP A 168 20.70 0.60 -16.11
C TRP A 168 21.88 1.12 -16.90
N LEU A 169 22.37 2.31 -16.60
CA LEU A 169 23.48 2.99 -17.22
C LEU A 169 24.45 3.46 -16.12
N SER A 170 25.58 4.04 -16.52
CA SER A 170 26.49 4.70 -15.59
C SER A 170 26.99 6.02 -16.13
N ALA A 171 27.49 6.84 -15.21
CA ALA A 171 28.17 8.08 -15.50
C ALA A 171 29.58 8.04 -14.91
N ASP A 172 30.57 8.57 -15.64
CA ASP A 172 31.98 8.64 -15.24
C ASP A 172 32.25 9.82 -14.27
N PHE A 173 31.30 10.07 -13.37
CA PHE A 173 31.43 11.02 -12.27
C PHE A 173 30.51 10.62 -11.11
N ALA A 174 30.87 11.03 -9.90
CA ALA A 174 30.02 10.87 -8.72
C ALA A 174 28.99 12.02 -8.64
N LEU A 175 27.72 11.66 -8.46
CA LEU A 175 26.69 12.56 -7.95
C LEU A 175 26.95 12.79 -6.47
N ASP A 176 26.63 14.00 -5.98
CA ASP A 176 26.77 14.38 -4.57
C ASP A 176 25.59 13.90 -3.71
N ALA A 177 24.46 13.58 -4.33
CA ALA A 177 23.25 13.07 -3.68
C ALA A 177 22.62 11.91 -4.47
N PHE A 178 21.70 11.16 -3.84
CA PHE A 178 20.77 10.33 -4.59
C PHE A 178 19.84 11.26 -5.36
N ARG A 179 19.78 11.15 -6.68
CA ARG A 179 18.99 12.05 -7.52
C ARG A 179 17.76 11.33 -8.08
N PHE A 180 16.59 11.89 -7.84
CA PHE A 180 15.39 11.65 -8.64
C PHE A 180 15.18 12.85 -9.55
N GLU A 181 15.20 12.66 -10.87
CA GLU A 181 14.91 13.73 -11.82
C GLU A 181 13.77 13.34 -12.73
N ILE A 182 12.77 14.22 -12.80
CA ILE A 182 11.56 14.03 -13.59
C ILE A 182 11.65 14.92 -14.83
N ALA A 183 11.63 14.28 -15.99
CA ALA A 183 11.63 14.96 -17.29
C ALA A 183 10.24 14.86 -17.93
N GLU A 184 9.56 15.98 -18.08
CA GLU A 184 8.34 16.12 -18.87
C GLU A 184 8.73 16.42 -20.33
N THR A 185 8.50 15.46 -21.23
CA THR A 185 8.91 15.55 -22.65
C THR A 185 7.69 15.56 -23.58
N GLU A 186 7.88 15.85 -24.88
CA GLU A 186 6.80 15.70 -25.87
C GLU A 186 6.22 14.28 -25.96
N HIS A 187 6.93 13.26 -25.46
CA HIS A 187 6.48 11.87 -25.48
C HIS A 187 5.76 11.45 -24.19
N GLY A 188 5.83 12.26 -23.14
CA GLY A 188 5.34 11.98 -21.79
C GLY A 188 6.45 12.06 -20.73
N ILE A 189 6.14 11.56 -19.53
CA ILE A 189 7.05 11.66 -18.38
C ILE A 189 8.08 10.53 -18.40
N MET A 190 9.34 10.91 -18.20
CA MET A 190 10.47 10.02 -17.96
C MET A 190 11.09 10.35 -16.62
N GLN A 191 11.72 9.37 -15.98
CA GLN A 191 12.41 9.58 -14.71
C GLN A 191 13.80 8.98 -14.69
N LEU A 192 14.70 9.65 -13.98
CA LEU A 192 16.05 9.22 -13.72
C LEU A 192 16.23 8.97 -12.22
N HIS A 193 16.86 7.84 -11.89
CA HIS A 193 17.37 7.53 -10.57
C HIS A 193 18.90 7.49 -10.64
N GLY A 194 19.57 8.42 -9.96
CA GLY A 194 21.02 8.54 -9.96
C GLY A 194 21.59 8.36 -8.56
N TYR A 195 22.70 7.63 -8.41
CA TYR A 195 23.44 7.61 -7.13
C TYR A 195 24.90 7.20 -7.32
N PRO A 196 25.82 7.73 -6.50
CA PRO A 196 27.23 7.36 -6.57
C PRO A 196 27.43 5.92 -6.07
N TYR A 197 28.35 5.19 -6.69
CA TYR A 197 28.79 3.87 -6.23
C TYR A 197 30.32 3.73 -6.15
N ARG A 198 31.03 4.76 -6.63
CA ARG A 198 32.46 5.00 -6.52
C ARG A 198 32.70 6.51 -6.40
N GLN A 199 33.89 6.89 -5.95
CA GLN A 199 34.28 8.30 -5.81
C GLN A 199 34.23 9.08 -7.14
N ASP A 200 34.31 8.37 -8.26
CA ASP A 200 34.37 8.91 -9.62
C ASP A 200 33.28 8.36 -10.54
N ALA A 201 32.25 7.66 -10.01
CA ALA A 201 31.21 7.08 -10.87
C ALA A 201 29.84 6.93 -10.18
N SER A 202 28.79 7.06 -11.00
CA SER A 202 27.39 6.95 -10.57
C SER A 202 26.60 5.94 -11.39
N THR A 203 25.64 5.30 -10.74
CA THR A 203 24.59 4.52 -11.39
C THR A 203 23.56 5.50 -11.89
N ILE A 204 23.05 5.28 -13.10
CA ILE A 204 21.94 6.01 -13.69
C ILE A 204 20.90 5.00 -14.14
N ILE A 205 19.70 5.04 -13.59
CA ILE A 205 18.58 4.21 -14.04
C ILE A 205 17.57 5.14 -14.68
N VAL A 206 17.25 4.90 -15.95
CA VAL A 206 16.17 5.63 -16.61
C VAL A 206 14.96 4.71 -16.69
N GLU A 207 13.80 5.21 -16.28
CA GLU A 207 12.54 4.49 -16.24
C GLU A 207 11.41 5.35 -16.83
N MET A 208 10.47 4.71 -17.52
CA MET A 208 9.25 5.35 -18.01
C MET A 208 8.19 4.32 -18.36
N ARG A 209 6.95 4.77 -18.50
CA ARG A 209 5.85 3.95 -19.00
C ARG A 209 6.14 3.40 -20.40
N GLU A 210 5.73 2.16 -20.67
CA GLU A 210 6.01 1.50 -21.96
C GLU A 210 5.49 2.31 -23.16
N GLU A 211 4.33 2.95 -23.04
CA GLU A 211 3.78 3.82 -24.07
C GLU A 211 4.63 5.08 -24.31
N VAL A 212 5.31 5.61 -23.28
CA VAL A 212 6.26 6.73 -23.41
C VAL A 212 7.53 6.25 -24.10
N TRP A 213 8.07 5.10 -23.68
CA TRP A 213 9.25 4.47 -24.25
C TRP A 213 9.11 4.22 -25.77
N ARG A 214 7.96 3.68 -26.21
CA ARG A 214 7.66 3.47 -27.64
C ARG A 214 7.48 4.78 -28.42
N ARG A 215 6.80 5.78 -27.83
CA ARG A 215 6.63 7.09 -28.47
C ARG A 215 7.95 7.83 -28.65
N ALA A 216 8.87 7.68 -27.70
CA ALA A 216 10.22 8.22 -27.78
C ALA A 216 11.13 7.45 -28.78
N GLY A 217 10.68 6.31 -29.30
CA GLY A 217 11.44 5.48 -30.24
C GLY A 217 12.59 4.70 -29.62
N LEU A 218 12.67 4.66 -28.28
CA LEU A 218 13.71 3.95 -27.52
C LEU A 218 13.59 2.42 -27.65
N ASP A 219 12.45 1.92 -28.13
CA ASP A 219 12.22 0.51 -28.48
C ASP A 219 12.98 0.04 -29.71
N ARG A 220 13.42 0.99 -30.54
CA ARG A 220 14.16 0.73 -31.78
C ARG A 220 15.62 1.16 -31.69
N CYS A 221 16.04 1.76 -30.58
CA CYS A 221 17.42 2.15 -30.35
C CYS A 221 18.28 0.93 -29.99
N ASP A 222 19.51 0.93 -30.50
CA ASP A 222 20.58 0.13 -29.95
C ASP A 222 21.15 0.78 -28.67
N GLU A 223 22.23 0.21 -28.15
CA GLU A 223 22.89 0.68 -26.93
C GLU A 223 23.41 2.12 -27.08
N GLU A 224 24.01 2.46 -28.23
CA GLU A 224 24.53 3.80 -28.50
C GLU A 224 23.40 4.84 -28.65
N GLY A 225 22.34 4.49 -29.39
CA GLY A 225 21.15 5.33 -29.51
C GLY A 225 20.47 5.58 -28.16
N THR A 226 20.42 4.57 -27.29
CA THR A 226 19.88 4.71 -25.93
C THR A 226 20.72 5.69 -25.10
N LEU A 227 22.05 5.56 -25.13
CA LEU A 227 22.96 6.45 -24.41
C LEU A 227 22.81 7.90 -24.86
N ALA A 228 22.76 8.14 -26.17
CA ALA A 228 22.60 9.48 -26.74
C ALA A 228 21.25 10.11 -26.37
N ALA A 229 20.16 9.33 -26.48
CA ALA A 229 18.82 9.80 -26.15
C ALA A 229 18.68 10.12 -24.65
N CYS A 230 19.07 9.21 -23.77
CA CYS A 230 19.05 9.45 -22.32
C CYS A 230 19.96 10.62 -21.92
N GLY A 231 21.13 10.75 -22.55
CA GLY A 231 22.04 11.88 -22.35
C GLY A 231 21.40 13.23 -22.71
N LYS A 232 20.56 13.26 -23.76
CA LYS A 232 19.80 14.45 -24.17
C LYS A 232 18.67 14.77 -23.19
N TYR A 233 17.86 13.78 -22.82
CA TYR A 233 16.69 14.00 -21.96
C TYR A 233 17.07 14.43 -20.53
N PHE A 234 18.23 14.00 -20.04
CA PHE A 234 18.72 14.31 -18.69
C PHE A 234 20.04 15.10 -18.73
N ALA A 235 20.20 15.99 -19.72
CA ALA A 235 21.42 16.76 -19.89
C ALA A 235 21.80 17.57 -18.63
N ASP A 236 20.80 18.09 -17.92
CA ASP A 236 20.97 18.85 -16.68
C ASP A 236 21.49 17.95 -15.54
N ALA A 237 20.87 16.78 -15.32
CA ALA A 237 21.36 15.78 -14.36
C ALA A 237 22.83 15.41 -14.62
N LEU A 238 23.21 15.34 -15.89
CA LEU A 238 24.50 14.83 -16.33
C LEU A 238 25.57 15.91 -16.47
N GLY A 239 25.18 17.19 -16.46
CA GLY A 239 26.04 18.32 -16.81
C GLY A 239 26.59 18.18 -18.24
N GLY A 240 25.78 17.64 -19.17
CA GLY A 240 26.16 17.40 -20.57
C GLY A 240 27.19 16.28 -20.79
N ARG A 241 27.56 15.52 -19.75
CA ARG A 241 28.56 14.43 -19.86
C ARG A 241 27.92 13.14 -20.39
N PRO A 242 28.68 12.33 -21.15
CA PRO A 242 28.16 11.10 -21.74
C PRO A 242 27.88 10.02 -20.69
N LEU A 243 26.89 9.18 -20.97
CA LEU A 243 26.62 7.95 -20.23
C LEU A 243 27.46 6.80 -20.78
N ARG A 244 27.62 5.76 -19.96
CA ARG A 244 28.24 4.47 -20.31
C ARG A 244 27.26 3.34 -20.07
N SER A 245 27.42 2.30 -20.86
CA SER A 245 26.63 1.08 -20.78
C SER A 245 27.55 -0.14 -20.59
N ASN A 246 27.00 -1.23 -20.08
CA ASN A 246 27.68 -2.51 -19.90
C ASN A 246 26.71 -3.63 -20.31
N ARG A 247 26.42 -3.73 -21.62
CA ARG A 247 25.35 -4.59 -22.17
C ARG A 247 23.99 -4.25 -21.60
N SER A 248 23.71 -2.96 -21.45
CA SER A 248 22.45 -2.48 -20.89
C SER A 248 21.34 -2.63 -21.92
N ALA A 249 20.20 -3.15 -21.47
CA ALA A 249 19.03 -3.36 -22.29
C ALA A 249 17.78 -2.84 -21.58
N TRP A 250 16.87 -2.27 -22.36
CA TRP A 250 15.53 -1.94 -21.89
C TRP A 250 14.79 -3.22 -21.50
N THR A 251 14.24 -3.24 -20.29
CA THR A 251 13.46 -4.36 -19.80
C THR A 251 12.30 -3.88 -18.93
N ALA A 252 11.36 -4.77 -18.62
CA ALA A 252 10.28 -4.51 -17.68
C ALA A 252 10.57 -5.24 -16.37
N PHE A 253 10.25 -4.62 -15.24
CA PHE A 253 10.48 -5.25 -13.95
C PHE A 253 9.53 -6.44 -13.76
N ARG A 254 10.05 -7.55 -13.26
CA ARG A 254 9.28 -8.76 -12.99
C ARG A 254 9.25 -9.05 -11.50
N THR A 255 8.07 -8.95 -10.90
CA THR A 255 7.85 -9.41 -9.52
C THR A 255 7.72 -10.93 -9.51
N VAL A 256 8.54 -11.57 -8.68
CA VAL A 256 8.53 -13.02 -8.42
C VAL A 256 8.01 -13.23 -7.01
N VAL A 257 6.99 -14.07 -6.86
CA VAL A 257 6.53 -14.59 -5.58
C VAL A 257 6.38 -16.10 -5.73
N ASN A 258 6.95 -16.89 -4.83
CA ASN A 258 6.74 -18.34 -4.79
C ASN A 258 5.95 -18.72 -3.53
N GLU A 259 4.99 -19.64 -3.67
CA GLU A 259 4.25 -20.20 -2.53
C GLU A 259 5.21 -20.98 -1.62
N ARG A 260 6.14 -21.74 -2.20
CA ARG A 260 7.20 -22.48 -1.48
C ARG A 260 8.56 -22.13 -2.04
N TRP A 261 9.58 -22.08 -1.19
CA TRP A 261 10.95 -21.75 -1.60
C TRP A 261 11.87 -22.96 -1.60
N HIS A 262 11.40 -24.11 -1.13
CA HIS A 262 12.17 -25.35 -1.18
C HIS A 262 11.34 -26.56 -1.63
N HIS A 263 12.04 -27.54 -2.19
CA HIS A 263 11.50 -28.83 -2.57
C HIS A 263 12.57 -29.91 -2.43
N GLY A 264 12.34 -30.89 -1.54
CA GLY A 264 13.32 -31.92 -1.24
C GLY A 264 14.60 -31.30 -0.68
N ARG A 265 15.71 -31.47 -1.40
CA ARG A 265 17.02 -30.90 -1.06
C ARG A 265 17.37 -29.63 -1.85
N THR A 266 16.41 -29.09 -2.62
CA THR A 266 16.60 -27.90 -3.44
C THR A 266 15.92 -26.70 -2.80
N VAL A 267 16.62 -25.57 -2.70
CA VAL A 267 16.10 -24.30 -2.17
C VAL A 267 16.36 -23.16 -3.16
N LEU A 268 15.36 -22.30 -3.36
CA LEU A 268 15.47 -21.06 -4.11
C LEU A 268 16.04 -19.96 -3.22
N LEU A 269 16.90 -19.10 -3.76
CA LEU A 269 17.54 -18.02 -3.01
C LEU A 269 17.61 -16.73 -3.86
N GLY A 270 17.37 -15.58 -3.21
CA GLY A 270 17.38 -14.26 -3.88
C GLY A 270 16.33 -14.16 -4.98
N ASP A 271 16.66 -13.53 -6.11
CA ASP A 271 15.73 -13.27 -7.22
C ASP A 271 15.08 -14.53 -7.85
N ALA A 272 15.64 -15.72 -7.59
CA ALA A 272 14.99 -16.98 -7.94
C ALA A 272 13.74 -17.25 -7.07
N ALA A 273 13.81 -16.93 -5.77
CA ALA A 273 12.76 -17.11 -4.77
C ALA A 273 11.78 -15.94 -4.72
N HIS A 274 12.27 -14.70 -4.82
CA HIS A 274 11.44 -13.50 -4.72
C HIS A 274 12.21 -12.28 -5.25
N THR A 275 11.49 -11.30 -5.79
CA THR A 275 12.10 -10.03 -6.24
C THR A 275 11.40 -8.83 -5.61
N ALA A 276 12.13 -7.73 -5.44
CA ALA A 276 11.60 -6.43 -5.01
C ALA A 276 12.09 -5.33 -5.96
N HIS A 277 11.21 -4.39 -6.32
CA HIS A 277 11.55 -3.29 -7.23
C HIS A 277 12.77 -2.51 -6.75
N PHE A 278 13.65 -2.13 -7.68
CA PHE A 278 14.92 -1.46 -7.37
C PHE A 278 14.74 -0.08 -6.74
N SER A 279 13.56 0.53 -6.89
CA SER A 279 13.25 1.87 -6.37
C SER A 279 13.34 2.02 -4.85
N ILE A 280 13.41 0.92 -4.10
CA ILE A 280 13.64 0.91 -2.64
C ILE A 280 14.97 0.25 -2.26
N GLY A 281 15.88 0.04 -3.21
CA GLY A 281 17.25 -0.41 -2.97
C GLY A 281 17.39 -1.77 -2.28
N SER A 282 16.51 -2.74 -2.58
CA SER A 282 16.38 -3.95 -1.75
C SER A 282 16.78 -5.28 -2.41
N GLY A 283 17.00 -5.36 -3.73
CA GLY A 283 17.25 -6.63 -4.43
C GLY A 283 18.48 -7.40 -3.91
N THR A 284 19.68 -6.80 -4.01
CA THR A 284 20.91 -7.44 -3.52
C THR A 284 20.90 -7.64 -1.99
N LYS A 285 20.32 -6.68 -1.25
CA LYS A 285 20.12 -6.79 0.20
C LYS A 285 19.37 -8.09 0.55
N LEU A 286 18.22 -8.32 -0.09
CA LEU A 286 17.40 -9.51 0.14
C LEU A 286 18.15 -10.82 -0.16
N ALA A 287 18.90 -10.87 -1.27
CA ALA A 287 19.67 -12.06 -1.63
C ALA A 287 20.79 -12.38 -0.63
N VAL A 288 21.44 -11.36 -0.05
CA VAL A 288 22.48 -11.52 0.97
C VAL A 288 21.87 -11.96 2.31
N GLU A 289 20.76 -11.35 2.72
CA GLU A 289 20.02 -11.75 3.92
C GLU A 289 19.49 -13.19 3.82
N ASP A 290 19.05 -13.61 2.64
CA ASP A 290 18.63 -14.99 2.41
C ASP A 290 19.78 -15.98 2.59
N ALA A 291 20.97 -15.65 2.08
CA ALA A 291 22.17 -16.46 2.28
C ALA A 291 22.55 -16.57 3.76
N LEU A 292 22.47 -15.47 4.51
CA LEU A 292 22.69 -15.45 5.96
C LEU A 292 21.70 -16.35 6.70
N ALA A 293 20.40 -16.18 6.45
CA ALA A 293 19.36 -16.94 7.12
C ALA A 293 19.42 -18.45 6.77
N LEU A 294 19.68 -18.79 5.50
CA LEU A 294 19.87 -20.18 5.09
C LEU A 294 21.05 -20.83 5.81
N ALA A 295 22.19 -20.13 5.88
CA ALA A 295 23.38 -20.62 6.57
C ALA A 295 23.12 -20.84 8.08
N GLN A 296 22.45 -19.89 8.74
CA GLN A 296 22.07 -19.99 10.14
C GLN A 296 21.05 -21.11 10.39
N ALA A 297 20.07 -21.29 9.52
CA ALA A 297 19.09 -22.37 9.63
C ALA A 297 19.78 -23.75 9.52
N LEU A 298 20.71 -23.91 8.59
CA LEU A 298 21.49 -25.15 8.43
C LEU A 298 22.45 -25.42 9.60
N GLN A 299 22.78 -24.42 10.41
CA GLN A 299 23.56 -24.60 11.64
C GLN A 299 22.68 -24.98 12.85
N ARG A 300 21.48 -24.41 12.94
CA ARG A 300 20.56 -24.60 14.08
C ARG A 300 19.77 -25.90 14.02
N HIS A 301 19.49 -26.41 12.82
CA HIS A 301 18.62 -27.56 12.62
C HIS A 301 19.42 -28.83 12.28
N PRO A 302 18.94 -30.01 12.74
CA PRO A 302 19.70 -31.26 12.65
C PRO A 302 19.72 -31.87 11.24
N ASP A 303 18.76 -31.51 10.39
CA ASP A 303 18.65 -32.01 9.03
C ASP A 303 18.28 -30.92 8.03
N VAL A 304 18.56 -31.18 6.75
CA VAL A 304 18.34 -30.22 5.65
C VAL A 304 16.86 -29.88 5.50
N PRO A 305 15.90 -30.82 5.44
CA PRO A 305 14.48 -30.48 5.34
C PRO A 305 13.99 -29.50 6.42
N ALA A 306 14.33 -29.74 7.69
CA ALA A 306 13.98 -28.87 8.80
C ALA A 306 14.62 -27.48 8.67
N ALA A 307 15.89 -27.42 8.25
CA ALA A 307 16.59 -26.16 8.00
C ALA A 307 15.94 -25.34 6.86
N LEU A 308 15.54 -25.98 5.76
CA LEU A 308 14.92 -25.29 4.63
C LEU A 308 13.54 -24.74 4.97
N ALA A 309 12.75 -25.48 5.75
CA ALA A 309 11.48 -25.00 6.29
C ALA A 309 11.69 -23.79 7.22
N ALA A 310 12.65 -23.88 8.16
CA ALA A 310 12.96 -22.78 9.08
C ALA A 310 13.45 -21.52 8.35
N TYR A 311 14.29 -21.67 7.33
CA TYR A 311 14.73 -20.56 6.46
C TYR A 311 13.53 -19.84 5.83
N GLU A 312 12.60 -20.61 5.27
CA GLU A 312 11.41 -20.07 4.61
C GLU A 312 10.48 -19.36 5.59
N ASP A 313 10.19 -19.96 6.74
CA ASP A 313 9.32 -19.40 7.78
C ASP A 313 9.88 -18.10 8.38
N GLU A 314 11.20 -18.02 8.59
CA GLU A 314 11.86 -16.85 9.13
C GLU A 314 11.91 -15.69 8.13
N ARG A 315 12.23 -15.97 6.86
CA ARG A 315 12.45 -14.94 5.84
C ARG A 315 11.17 -14.42 5.21
N ARG A 316 10.14 -15.25 5.09
CA ARG A 316 8.90 -14.91 4.38
C ARG A 316 8.22 -13.62 4.91
N PRO A 317 8.08 -13.37 6.22
CA PRO A 317 7.47 -12.12 6.71
C PRO A 317 8.26 -10.87 6.31
N ALA A 318 9.60 -10.90 6.42
CA ALA A 318 10.47 -9.79 6.08
C ALA A 318 10.48 -9.49 4.58
N VAL A 319 10.52 -10.55 3.75
CA VAL A 319 10.41 -10.44 2.29
C VAL A 319 9.05 -9.89 1.89
N ALA A 320 7.95 -10.43 2.43
CA ALA A 320 6.60 -9.97 2.12
C ALA A 320 6.41 -8.48 2.49
N SER A 321 6.97 -8.04 3.62
CA SER A 321 6.99 -6.62 4.01
C SER A 321 7.74 -5.75 2.99
N THR A 322 8.93 -6.18 2.57
CA THR A 322 9.75 -5.46 1.59
C THR A 322 9.09 -5.42 0.21
N GLN A 323 8.49 -6.53 -0.25
CA GLN A 323 7.75 -6.58 -1.52
C GLN A 323 6.52 -5.68 -1.51
N ARG A 324 5.79 -5.56 -0.39
CA ARG A 324 4.67 -4.61 -0.27
C ARG A 324 5.15 -3.16 -0.42
N ALA A 325 6.23 -2.77 0.25
CA ALA A 325 6.80 -1.43 0.12
C ALA A 325 7.35 -1.15 -1.28
N ALA A 326 8.01 -2.14 -1.89
CA ALA A 326 8.53 -2.04 -3.25
C ALA A 326 7.40 -1.88 -4.27
N ARG A 327 6.31 -2.63 -4.11
CA ARG A 327 5.12 -2.53 -4.95
C ARG A 327 4.47 -1.15 -4.85
N ALA A 328 4.27 -0.63 -3.64
CA ALA A 328 3.72 0.71 -3.45
C ALA A 328 4.60 1.79 -4.12
N SER A 329 5.92 1.65 -4.07
CA SER A 329 6.82 2.54 -4.79
C SER A 329 6.78 2.35 -6.31
N LEU A 330 6.66 1.11 -6.78
CA LEU A 330 6.60 0.79 -8.21
C LEU A 330 5.32 1.38 -8.81
N GLU A 331 4.17 1.09 -8.21
CA GLU A 331 2.86 1.60 -8.66
C GLU A 331 2.86 3.13 -8.70
N TRP A 332 3.43 3.80 -7.69
CA TRP A 332 3.58 5.26 -7.69
C TRP A 332 4.37 5.79 -8.89
N PHE A 333 5.43 5.09 -9.31
CA PHE A 333 6.21 5.48 -10.49
C PHE A 333 5.49 5.16 -11.80
N GLU A 334 4.72 4.06 -11.86
CA GLU A 334 3.88 3.78 -13.02
C GLU A 334 2.77 4.80 -13.23
N ASP A 335 2.29 5.40 -12.14
CA ASP A 335 1.23 6.40 -12.14
C ASP A 335 1.78 7.82 -11.87
N LEU A 336 3.08 8.04 -12.04
CA LEU A 336 3.77 9.31 -11.75
C LEU A 336 3.08 10.54 -12.36
N ALA A 337 2.52 10.41 -13.56
CA ALA A 337 1.82 11.49 -14.26
C ALA A 337 0.65 12.08 -13.47
N VAL A 338 0.02 11.29 -12.59
CA VAL A 338 -1.06 11.70 -11.70
C VAL A 338 -0.59 12.76 -10.68
N HIS A 339 0.71 12.79 -10.38
CA HIS A 339 1.30 13.67 -9.37
C HIS A 339 2.11 14.83 -9.95
N ALA A 340 2.35 14.87 -11.27
CA ALA A 340 3.24 15.85 -11.90
C ALA A 340 2.78 17.31 -11.73
N ASP A 341 1.49 17.55 -11.50
CA ASP A 341 0.97 18.89 -11.26
C ASP A 341 1.06 19.35 -9.80
N GLN A 342 1.59 18.51 -8.90
CA GLN A 342 1.79 18.91 -7.51
C GLN A 342 2.83 20.04 -7.39
N PRO A 343 2.62 20.98 -6.44
CA PRO A 343 3.66 21.92 -6.04
C PRO A 343 4.99 21.23 -5.69
N PRO A 344 6.16 21.80 -6.03
CA PRO A 344 7.44 21.09 -5.96
C PRO A 344 7.76 20.43 -4.61
N ARG A 345 7.50 21.08 -3.47
CA ARG A 345 7.80 20.49 -2.16
C ARG A 345 6.82 19.40 -1.81
N ARG A 346 5.54 19.60 -2.13
CA ARG A 346 4.54 18.54 -1.97
C ARG A 346 4.87 17.32 -2.81
N PHE A 347 5.27 17.52 -4.06
CA PHE A 347 5.73 16.46 -4.96
C PHE A 347 6.93 15.71 -4.36
N ALA A 348 7.97 16.43 -3.92
CA ALA A 348 9.14 15.82 -3.30
C ALA A 348 8.78 15.03 -2.03
N PHE A 349 7.95 15.58 -1.15
CA PHE A 349 7.48 14.86 0.03
C PHE A 349 6.66 13.62 -0.33
N ASN A 350 5.77 13.71 -1.32
CA ASN A 350 4.97 12.60 -1.82
C ASN A 350 5.87 11.48 -2.37
N LEU A 351 6.87 11.83 -3.20
CA LEU A 351 7.87 10.91 -3.72
C LEU A 351 8.63 10.25 -2.58
N LEU A 352 9.16 11.00 -1.61
CA LEU A 352 9.97 10.46 -0.51
C LEU A 352 9.16 9.51 0.39
N THR A 353 7.86 9.73 0.54
CA THR A 353 6.97 8.92 1.40
C THR A 353 6.24 7.78 0.66
N ARG A 354 6.40 7.64 -0.67
CA ARG A 354 5.66 6.68 -1.51
C ARG A 354 5.71 5.21 -1.08
N SER A 355 6.84 4.78 -0.54
CA SER A 355 7.03 3.39 -0.08
C SER A 355 6.33 3.11 1.25
N ARG A 356 5.85 4.16 1.92
CA ARG A 356 5.29 4.15 3.29
C ARG A 356 6.29 3.72 4.37
N ARG A 357 7.55 3.42 4.05
CA ARG A 357 8.60 3.16 5.05
C ARG A 357 9.18 4.46 5.60
N VAL A 358 9.19 5.48 4.77
CA VAL A 358 9.49 6.86 5.14
C VAL A 358 8.16 7.59 5.28
N THR A 359 7.98 8.27 6.41
CA THR A 359 6.75 8.93 6.83
C THR A 359 7.05 10.37 7.23
N HIS A 360 6.02 11.15 7.55
CA HIS A 360 6.15 12.51 8.08
C HIS A 360 7.08 12.59 9.29
N GLY A 361 6.83 11.80 10.33
CA GLY A 361 7.62 11.74 11.54
C GLY A 361 9.03 11.27 11.27
N ASN A 362 9.21 10.25 10.42
CA ASN A 362 10.54 9.77 10.05
C ASN A 362 11.33 10.83 9.26
N LEU A 363 10.72 11.53 8.31
CA LEU A 363 11.37 12.63 7.59
C LEU A 363 11.68 13.80 8.50
N ARG A 364 10.78 14.16 9.42
CA ARG A 364 11.00 15.28 10.35
C ARG A 364 12.19 15.02 11.27
N LEU A 365 12.44 13.75 11.65
CA LEU A 365 13.62 13.37 12.40
C LEU A 365 14.92 13.45 11.58
N ARG A 366 14.85 13.20 10.26
CA ARG A 366 15.99 13.23 9.35
C ARG A 366 16.34 14.64 8.89
N ASP A 367 15.33 15.39 8.46
CA ASP A 367 15.44 16.74 7.92
C ASP A 367 14.22 17.59 8.34
N PRO A 368 14.26 18.19 9.53
CA PRO A 368 13.17 19.04 10.02
C PRO A 368 12.98 20.29 9.16
N GLY A 369 14.03 20.80 8.51
CA GLY A 369 13.97 21.99 7.66
C GLY A 369 13.20 21.73 6.37
N PHE A 370 13.48 20.59 5.72
CA PHE A 370 12.72 20.14 4.55
C PHE A 370 11.24 20.00 4.90
N VAL A 371 10.89 19.26 5.96
CA VAL A 371 9.49 19.05 6.35
C VAL A 371 8.78 20.35 6.69
N ALA A 372 9.42 21.27 7.42
CA ALA A 372 8.86 22.58 7.71
C ALA A 372 8.56 23.37 6.41
N SER A 373 9.45 23.32 5.43
CA SER A 373 9.21 23.99 4.14
C SER A 373 8.04 23.39 3.34
N VAL A 374 7.83 22.07 3.44
CA VAL A 374 6.68 21.39 2.81
C VAL A 374 5.38 21.79 3.50
N GLU A 375 5.40 21.88 4.83
CA GLU A 375 4.27 22.34 5.64
C GLU A 375 3.88 23.78 5.33
N ASP A 376 4.87 24.68 5.19
CA ASP A 376 4.66 26.06 4.81
C ASP A 376 4.01 26.17 3.41
N GLU A 377 4.52 25.42 2.41
CA GLU A 377 3.93 25.37 1.06
C GLU A 377 2.51 24.80 1.05
N ALA A 378 2.22 23.87 1.96
CA ALA A 378 0.88 23.30 2.15
C ALA A 378 -0.06 24.19 2.98
N GLY A 379 0.40 25.35 3.48
CA GLY A 379 -0.40 26.26 4.30
C GLY A 379 -0.72 25.71 5.70
N VAL A 380 0.12 24.81 6.22
CA VAL A 380 -0.02 24.27 7.58
C VAL A 380 0.42 25.35 8.58
N PRO A 381 -0.40 25.72 9.58
CA PRO A 381 -0.01 26.74 10.55
C PRO A 381 1.24 26.31 11.36
N PRO A 382 2.14 27.23 11.72
CA PRO A 382 3.33 26.92 12.50
C PRO A 382 3.00 26.14 13.78
N GLY A 383 3.77 25.08 14.05
CA GLY A 383 3.57 24.22 15.22
C GLY A 383 2.31 23.35 15.19
N THR A 384 1.59 23.28 14.06
CA THR A 384 0.40 22.44 13.89
C THR A 384 0.74 21.20 13.05
N PRO A 385 0.59 19.98 13.57
CA PRO A 385 0.68 18.78 12.75
C PRO A 385 -0.35 18.80 11.61
N PRO A 386 -0.03 18.30 10.40
CA PRO A 386 -0.95 18.31 9.25
C PRO A 386 -2.35 17.75 9.55
N MET A 387 -2.44 16.70 10.36
CA MET A 387 -3.71 16.11 10.77
C MET A 387 -4.63 17.05 11.53
N PHE A 388 -4.10 18.10 12.17
CA PHE A 388 -4.85 19.09 12.96
C PHE A 388 -5.15 20.39 12.20
N THR A 389 -4.89 20.41 10.90
CA THR A 389 -5.36 21.50 10.04
C THR A 389 -6.87 21.39 9.82
N PRO A 390 -7.62 22.51 9.82
CA PRO A 390 -9.05 22.48 9.56
C PRO A 390 -9.34 22.08 8.11
N PHE A 391 -10.54 21.56 7.88
CA PHE A 391 -11.05 21.25 6.54
C PHE A 391 -12.48 21.75 6.40
N ARG A 392 -12.76 22.47 5.31
CA ARG A 392 -14.08 23.01 5.03
C ARG A 392 -14.74 22.25 3.89
N LEU A 393 -15.97 21.82 4.12
CA LEU A 393 -16.84 21.16 3.15
C LEU A 393 -18.20 21.86 3.22
N ARG A 394 -18.60 22.56 2.14
CA ARG A 394 -19.80 23.42 2.14
C ARG A 394 -19.80 24.41 3.32
N GLY A 395 -20.88 24.41 4.12
CA GLY A 395 -21.01 25.20 5.35
C GLY A 395 -20.30 24.60 6.56
N LEU A 396 -19.90 23.32 6.50
CA LEU A 396 -19.27 22.62 7.61
C LEU A 396 -17.76 22.84 7.63
N THR A 397 -17.22 23.28 8.77
CA THR A 397 -15.77 23.33 9.01
C THR A 397 -15.40 22.32 10.08
N LEU A 398 -14.64 21.30 9.69
CA LEU A 398 -14.05 20.33 10.60
C LEU A 398 -12.80 20.94 11.22
N ARG A 399 -12.66 20.81 12.55
CA ARG A 399 -11.49 21.35 13.29
C ARG A 399 -10.17 20.66 12.95
N ASN A 400 -10.22 19.44 12.41
CA ASN A 400 -9.06 18.65 12.02
C ASN A 400 -9.42 17.63 10.92
N ARG A 401 -8.43 16.89 10.42
CA ARG A 401 -8.54 15.94 9.31
C ARG A 401 -8.93 14.51 9.72
N VAL A 402 -9.24 14.29 10.99
CA VAL A 402 -9.49 12.96 11.56
C VAL A 402 -10.98 12.67 11.59
N VAL A 403 -11.35 11.55 10.97
CA VAL A 403 -12.72 11.02 10.95
C VAL A 403 -12.76 9.70 11.73
N VAL A 404 -13.74 9.53 12.60
CA VAL A 404 -14.09 8.21 13.13
C VAL A 404 -14.96 7.52 12.10
N SER A 405 -14.47 6.41 11.55
CA SER A 405 -15.16 5.64 10.50
C SER A 405 -16.53 5.16 10.98
N PRO A 406 -17.54 5.06 10.08
CA PRO A 406 -18.78 4.35 10.39
C PRO A 406 -18.43 2.88 10.69
N MET A 407 -18.88 2.38 11.84
CA MET A 407 -18.62 1.02 12.32
C MET A 407 -19.91 0.47 12.94
N ASP A 408 -20.49 -0.55 12.33
CA ASP A 408 -21.69 -1.19 12.86
C ASP A 408 -21.42 -1.81 14.23
N MET A 409 -22.21 -1.37 15.22
CA MET A 409 -22.09 -1.83 16.60
C MET A 409 -23.07 -2.95 16.93
N TYR A 410 -24.02 -3.22 16.03
CA TYR A 410 -25.02 -4.28 16.15
C TYR A 410 -25.77 -4.27 17.50
N SER A 411 -25.97 -3.08 18.06
CA SER A 411 -26.45 -2.86 19.44
C SER A 411 -27.80 -2.14 19.50
N ALA A 412 -28.46 -1.92 18.37
CA ALA A 412 -29.81 -1.37 18.33
C ALA A 412 -30.85 -2.45 18.63
N VAL A 413 -32.04 -2.01 19.07
CA VAL A 413 -33.22 -2.87 19.25
C VAL A 413 -34.28 -2.37 18.29
N ASP A 414 -34.69 -3.24 17.36
CA ASP A 414 -35.66 -2.93 16.29
C ASP A 414 -35.31 -1.70 15.43
N GLY A 415 -34.02 -1.36 15.35
CA GLY A 415 -33.52 -0.17 14.67
C GLY A 415 -33.33 1.05 15.57
N THR A 416 -33.82 1.02 16.81
CA THR A 416 -33.68 2.13 17.76
C THR A 416 -32.30 2.11 18.42
N PRO A 417 -31.46 3.15 18.25
CA PRO A 417 -30.19 3.25 18.96
C PRO A 417 -30.42 3.51 20.45
N GLY A 418 -29.77 2.72 21.31
CA GLY A 418 -29.82 2.88 22.77
C GLY A 418 -28.61 3.61 23.37
N ASP A 419 -28.48 3.51 24.70
CA ASP A 419 -27.39 4.14 25.48
C ASP A 419 -25.99 3.68 25.06
N PHE A 420 -25.86 2.48 24.50
CA PHE A 420 -24.60 2.03 23.92
C PHE A 420 -24.10 3.01 22.85
N HIS A 421 -24.97 3.43 21.92
CA HIS A 421 -24.60 4.36 20.84
C HIS A 421 -24.29 5.75 21.38
N LEU A 422 -25.06 6.21 22.39
CA LEU A 422 -24.79 7.49 23.04
C LEU A 422 -23.38 7.50 23.66
N VAL A 423 -23.04 6.50 24.46
CA VAL A 423 -21.73 6.41 25.13
C VAL A 423 -20.63 6.17 24.09
N HIS A 424 -20.87 5.29 23.11
CA HIS A 424 -19.91 4.98 22.06
C HIS A 424 -19.55 6.24 21.26
N LEU A 425 -20.53 6.90 20.64
CA LEU A 425 -20.30 8.07 19.79
C LEU A 425 -19.90 9.30 20.61
N GLY A 426 -20.53 9.51 21.77
CA GLY A 426 -20.19 10.59 22.69
C GLY A 426 -18.75 10.53 23.17
N GLY A 427 -18.24 9.35 23.52
CA GLY A 427 -16.85 9.15 23.90
C GLY A 427 -15.86 9.52 22.81
N ARG A 428 -16.14 9.14 21.55
CA ARG A 428 -15.30 9.51 20.39
C ARG A 428 -15.38 11.00 20.06
N ALA A 429 -16.55 11.61 20.24
CA ALA A 429 -16.72 13.04 20.02
C ALA A 429 -15.89 13.87 21.01
N LEU A 430 -15.94 13.50 22.29
CA LEU A 430 -15.07 14.04 23.34
C LEU A 430 -13.58 13.69 23.12
N GLY A 431 -13.31 12.66 22.31
CA GLY A 431 -11.98 12.17 21.96
C GLY A 431 -11.21 12.95 20.91
N GLY A 432 -11.72 14.11 20.46
CA GLY A 432 -10.92 15.08 19.70
C GLY A 432 -11.00 14.97 18.17
N ALA A 433 -11.69 13.97 17.60
CA ALA A 433 -11.86 13.86 16.14
C ALA A 433 -12.61 15.08 15.54
N GLY A 434 -12.38 15.37 14.26
CA GLY A 434 -13.07 16.46 13.55
C GLY A 434 -14.50 16.06 13.18
N LEU A 435 -14.69 14.80 12.80
CA LEU A 435 -15.97 14.20 12.44
C LEU A 435 -16.10 12.82 13.08
N VAL A 436 -17.25 12.54 13.68
CA VAL A 436 -17.63 11.20 14.14
C VAL A 436 -18.79 10.70 13.29
N MET A 437 -18.60 9.58 12.60
CA MET A 437 -19.65 8.94 11.83
C MET A 437 -20.40 7.94 12.69
N ALA A 438 -21.73 8.04 12.72
CA ALA A 438 -22.59 6.94 13.12
C ALA A 438 -22.41 5.76 12.14
N GLU A 439 -22.77 4.57 12.60
CA GLU A 439 -22.77 3.32 11.81
C GLU A 439 -23.65 3.39 10.56
N MET A 440 -23.76 2.28 9.81
CA MET A 440 -24.75 2.23 8.73
C MET A 440 -26.16 2.25 9.34
N VAL A 441 -26.84 3.38 9.16
CA VAL A 441 -28.22 3.60 9.59
C VAL A 441 -29.14 3.15 8.46
N CYS A 442 -29.91 2.09 8.73
CA CYS A 442 -30.72 1.42 7.72
C CYS A 442 -31.98 2.22 7.38
N VAL A 443 -32.31 2.33 6.09
CA VAL A 443 -33.46 3.11 5.59
C VAL A 443 -34.81 2.39 5.72
N SER A 444 -34.79 1.10 6.02
CA SER A 444 -35.98 0.29 6.28
C SER A 444 -35.66 -0.92 7.15
N GLU A 445 -36.69 -1.52 7.74
CA GLU A 445 -36.57 -2.70 8.59
C GLU A 445 -35.89 -3.87 7.86
N ARG A 446 -36.26 -4.07 6.58
CA ARG A 446 -35.71 -5.12 5.71
C ARG A 446 -34.35 -4.75 5.11
N GLY A 447 -33.98 -3.48 5.18
CA GLY A 447 -32.66 -2.98 4.79
C GLY A 447 -31.55 -3.24 5.81
N ARG A 448 -31.86 -3.84 6.97
CA ARG A 448 -30.88 -4.16 8.00
C ARG A 448 -29.94 -5.30 7.60
N ILE A 449 -28.69 -5.22 8.05
CA ILE A 449 -27.72 -6.33 7.96
C ILE A 449 -28.13 -7.41 8.96
N THR A 450 -28.27 -7.01 10.22
CA THR A 450 -28.59 -7.88 11.36
C THR A 450 -29.74 -7.29 12.17
N PRO A 451 -30.38 -8.06 13.07
CA PRO A 451 -31.37 -7.53 14.00
C PRO A 451 -30.84 -6.38 14.89
N GLY A 452 -29.52 -6.31 15.08
CA GLY A 452 -28.86 -5.28 15.90
C GLY A 452 -28.52 -3.98 15.16
N CYS A 453 -28.80 -3.87 13.85
CA CYS A 453 -28.52 -2.66 13.09
C CYS A 453 -29.47 -1.52 13.46
N SER A 454 -28.93 -0.31 13.53
CA SER A 454 -29.73 0.91 13.69
C SER A 454 -30.52 1.25 12.42
N GLY A 455 -31.58 2.06 12.58
CA GLY A 455 -32.45 2.47 11.48
C GLY A 455 -32.84 3.95 11.53
N MET A 456 -33.49 4.42 10.47
CA MET A 456 -34.08 5.77 10.34
C MET A 456 -35.42 5.73 9.59
N TYR A 457 -36.26 4.74 9.91
CA TYR A 457 -37.56 4.50 9.26
C TYR A 457 -38.77 4.60 10.20
N ALA A 458 -38.55 4.94 11.47
CA ALA A 458 -39.59 5.07 12.47
C ALA A 458 -39.39 6.34 13.34
N PRO A 459 -40.46 6.98 13.85
CA PRO A 459 -40.34 8.21 14.65
C PRO A 459 -39.45 8.08 15.90
N GLU A 460 -39.43 6.91 16.53
CA GLU A 460 -38.57 6.58 17.67
C GLU A 460 -37.09 6.60 17.33
N HIS A 461 -36.73 6.25 16.09
CA HIS A 461 -35.35 6.27 15.62
C HIS A 461 -34.85 7.71 15.52
N GLU A 462 -35.65 8.59 14.92
CA GLU A 462 -35.35 10.03 14.84
C GLU A 462 -35.14 10.61 16.24
N ARG A 463 -36.06 10.36 17.18
CA ARG A 463 -35.95 10.84 18.57
C ARG A 463 -34.67 10.33 19.27
N ALA A 464 -34.33 9.06 19.07
CA ALA A 464 -33.16 8.46 19.69
C ALA A 464 -31.85 9.03 19.09
N TRP A 465 -31.80 9.22 17.78
CA TRP A 465 -30.67 9.89 17.13
C TRP A 465 -30.55 11.37 17.51
N SER A 466 -31.66 12.11 17.62
CA SER A 466 -31.67 13.50 18.12
C SER A 466 -31.08 13.64 19.53
N ARG A 467 -31.16 12.60 20.36
CA ARG A 467 -30.49 12.59 21.67
C ARG A 467 -28.98 12.47 21.53
N VAL A 468 -28.49 11.66 20.60
CA VAL A 468 -27.06 11.45 20.37
C VAL A 468 -26.42 12.68 19.73
N THR A 469 -27.01 13.22 18.67
CA THR A 469 -26.49 14.41 17.97
C THR A 469 -26.43 15.62 18.90
N ARG A 470 -27.51 15.87 19.66
CA ARG A 470 -27.55 16.92 20.69
C ARG A 470 -26.47 16.75 21.74
N PHE A 471 -26.23 15.52 22.22
CA PHE A 471 -25.13 15.28 23.16
C PHE A 471 -23.78 15.68 22.54
N VAL A 472 -23.50 15.28 21.30
CA VAL A 472 -22.24 15.63 20.62
C VAL A 472 -22.10 17.15 20.48
N HIS A 473 -23.14 17.83 20.03
CA HIS A 473 -23.11 19.28 19.84
C HIS A 473 -22.98 20.05 21.15
N GLU A 474 -23.65 19.63 22.22
CA GLU A 474 -23.63 20.31 23.52
C GLU A 474 -22.36 19.98 24.33
N GLN A 475 -21.90 18.73 24.31
CA GLN A 475 -20.82 18.25 25.19
C GLN A 475 -19.44 18.24 24.52
N ALA A 476 -19.38 18.20 23.19
CA ALA A 476 -18.13 18.16 22.43
C ALA A 476 -18.08 19.24 21.34
N PRO A 477 -18.25 20.54 21.68
CA PRO A 477 -18.32 21.62 20.71
C PRO A 477 -17.11 21.63 19.76
N GLY A 478 -17.40 21.86 18.46
CA GLY A 478 -16.41 21.79 17.39
C GLY A 478 -16.15 20.38 16.85
N THR A 479 -16.87 19.36 17.33
CA THR A 479 -16.93 18.03 16.71
C THR A 479 -18.20 17.90 15.88
N ALA A 480 -18.06 17.52 14.61
CA ALA A 480 -19.21 17.22 13.77
C ALA A 480 -19.67 15.76 13.98
N ILE A 481 -20.97 15.50 13.79
CA ILE A 481 -21.52 14.16 13.74
C ILE A 481 -22.21 13.92 12.40
N GLY A 482 -21.81 12.85 11.70
CA GLY A 482 -22.43 12.40 10.47
C GLY A 482 -23.13 11.05 10.65
N LEU A 483 -23.95 10.69 9.67
CA LEU A 483 -24.49 9.33 9.54
C LEU A 483 -24.18 8.76 8.17
N GLN A 484 -24.13 7.43 8.09
CA GLN A 484 -24.08 6.70 6.83
C GLN A 484 -25.44 6.05 6.57
N LEU A 485 -26.17 6.47 5.53
CA LEU A 485 -27.43 5.84 5.15
C LEU A 485 -27.21 4.68 4.19
N GLY A 486 -27.83 3.54 4.48
CA GLY A 486 -27.65 2.33 3.67
C GLY A 486 -28.81 1.35 3.71
N HIS A 487 -28.70 0.34 2.85
CA HIS A 487 -29.61 -0.80 2.75
C HIS A 487 -28.77 -2.04 2.42
N ALA A 488 -28.81 -3.07 3.27
CA ALA A 488 -27.91 -4.24 3.19
C ALA A 488 -28.09 -5.09 1.93
N GLY A 489 -29.27 -5.03 1.30
CA GLY A 489 -29.56 -5.77 0.08
C GLY A 489 -29.38 -7.28 0.31
N ARG A 490 -28.63 -7.96 -0.57
CA ARG A 490 -28.37 -9.41 -0.47
C ARG A 490 -27.54 -9.86 0.73
N LYS A 491 -26.90 -8.93 1.44
CA LYS A 491 -26.13 -9.21 2.66
C LYS A 491 -26.95 -8.98 3.95
N GLY A 492 -28.24 -8.67 3.80
CA GLY A 492 -29.17 -8.51 4.92
C GLY A 492 -29.58 -9.83 5.56
N SER A 493 -30.28 -9.74 6.69
CA SER A 493 -30.82 -10.88 7.42
C SER A 493 -29.75 -11.89 7.86
N THR A 494 -28.67 -11.39 8.47
CA THR A 494 -27.56 -12.19 8.99
C THR A 494 -27.40 -12.03 10.50
N ARG A 495 -26.62 -12.94 11.10
CA ARG A 495 -26.28 -12.91 12.53
C ARG A 495 -25.39 -11.71 12.84
N ARG A 496 -25.32 -11.35 14.12
CA ARG A 496 -24.32 -10.39 14.59
C ARG A 496 -22.93 -10.95 14.35
N MET A 497 -21.96 -10.07 14.09
CA MET A 497 -20.62 -10.49 13.66
C MET A 497 -19.94 -11.50 14.60
N TRP A 498 -20.16 -11.40 15.92
CA TRP A 498 -19.57 -12.31 16.91
C TRP A 498 -20.34 -13.63 17.10
N GLU A 499 -21.52 -13.77 16.49
CA GLU A 499 -22.36 -14.98 16.46
C GLU A 499 -22.19 -15.78 15.15
N GLY A 500 -21.46 -15.21 14.19
CA GLY A 500 -21.20 -15.76 12.86
C GLY A 500 -21.29 -14.67 11.79
N ILE A 501 -20.14 -14.11 11.39
CA ILE A 501 -20.08 -13.09 10.34
C ILE A 501 -20.65 -13.63 9.02
N ASP A 502 -21.52 -12.83 8.39
CA ASP A 502 -22.23 -13.16 7.15
C ASP A 502 -23.09 -14.43 7.19
N GLU A 503 -23.23 -15.10 8.33
CA GLU A 503 -24.06 -16.30 8.49
C GLU A 503 -25.54 -15.90 8.55
N PRO A 504 -26.45 -16.64 7.90
CA PRO A 504 -27.88 -16.39 8.02
C PRO A 504 -28.35 -16.57 9.47
N LEU A 505 -29.44 -15.89 9.81
CA LEU A 505 -30.10 -16.12 11.11
C LEU A 505 -30.52 -17.60 11.23
N PRO A 506 -30.44 -18.20 12.44
CA PRO A 506 -30.95 -19.56 12.66
C PRO A 506 -32.45 -19.67 12.33
N ASP A 507 -33.23 -18.67 12.76
CA ASP A 507 -34.67 -18.55 12.57
C ASP A 507 -35.05 -17.07 12.33
N GLY A 508 -36.24 -16.82 11.78
CA GLY A 508 -36.78 -15.44 11.64
C GLY A 508 -36.11 -14.60 10.55
N ASN A 509 -35.49 -15.23 9.55
CA ASN A 509 -34.98 -14.52 8.39
C ASN A 509 -36.08 -13.73 7.66
N TRP A 510 -35.79 -12.49 7.25
CA TRP A 510 -36.67 -11.71 6.39
C TRP A 510 -36.21 -11.79 4.92
N PRO A 511 -37.13 -11.60 3.94
CA PRO A 511 -36.78 -11.58 2.54
C PRO A 511 -35.77 -10.46 2.20
N VAL A 512 -34.71 -10.82 1.49
CA VAL A 512 -33.69 -9.89 1.01
C VAL A 512 -33.85 -9.60 -0.48
N VAL A 513 -33.38 -8.42 -0.91
CA VAL A 513 -33.53 -7.91 -2.28
C VAL A 513 -32.19 -7.46 -2.85
N ALA A 514 -32.07 -7.47 -4.18
CA ALA A 514 -30.85 -7.15 -4.90
C ALA A 514 -31.15 -6.74 -6.36
N PRO A 515 -30.17 -6.19 -7.11
CA PRO A 515 -30.32 -6.02 -8.55
C PRO A 515 -30.56 -7.34 -9.29
N SER A 516 -29.97 -8.45 -8.81
CA SER A 516 -30.09 -9.79 -9.42
C SER A 516 -30.24 -10.87 -8.35
N ALA A 517 -30.83 -12.01 -8.72
CA ALA A 517 -31.11 -13.13 -7.82
C ALA A 517 -29.86 -13.98 -7.51
N LEU A 518 -28.84 -13.35 -6.92
CA LEU A 518 -27.54 -13.95 -6.62
C LEU A 518 -27.25 -13.86 -5.12
N PRO A 519 -27.17 -14.98 -4.38
CA PRO A 519 -26.82 -14.96 -2.95
C PRO A 519 -25.38 -14.45 -2.73
N TYR A 520 -25.07 -13.94 -1.54
CA TYR A 520 -23.70 -13.54 -1.18
C TYR A 520 -22.75 -14.75 -1.16
N ARG A 521 -23.15 -15.84 -0.48
CA ARG A 521 -22.51 -17.16 -0.56
C ARG A 521 -23.49 -18.22 -1.08
N PRO A 522 -23.24 -18.83 -2.25
CA PRO A 522 -24.08 -19.89 -2.79
C PRO A 522 -24.25 -21.05 -1.81
N GLY A 523 -25.49 -21.50 -1.60
CA GLY A 523 -25.82 -22.60 -0.70
C GLY A 523 -25.77 -22.28 0.80
N VAL A 524 -25.37 -21.05 1.18
CA VAL A 524 -25.29 -20.61 2.59
C VAL A 524 -26.26 -19.46 2.86
N ASN A 525 -26.18 -18.38 2.08
CA ASN A 525 -27.05 -17.22 2.24
C ASN A 525 -28.34 -17.35 1.42
N GLN A 526 -29.40 -16.64 1.83
CA GLN A 526 -30.66 -16.56 1.09
C GLN A 526 -30.43 -16.02 -0.33
N THR A 527 -31.08 -16.63 -1.33
CA THR A 527 -31.14 -16.04 -2.67
C THR A 527 -32.04 -14.80 -2.63
N PRO A 528 -31.52 -13.60 -2.94
CA PRO A 528 -32.33 -12.40 -2.93
C PRO A 528 -33.31 -12.40 -4.08
N ARG A 529 -34.41 -11.68 -3.89
CA ARG A 529 -35.30 -11.38 -5.01
C ARG A 529 -34.72 -10.24 -5.84
N ALA A 530 -34.73 -10.40 -7.16
CA ALA A 530 -34.39 -9.32 -8.08
C ALA A 530 -35.44 -8.20 -8.00
N LEU A 531 -34.99 -6.96 -7.83
CA LEU A 531 -35.87 -5.80 -7.70
C LEU A 531 -36.56 -5.47 -9.03
N THR A 532 -37.82 -5.08 -8.95
CA THR A 532 -38.55 -4.39 -10.02
C THR A 532 -38.32 -2.88 -9.93
N THR A 533 -38.57 -2.14 -11.01
CA THR A 533 -38.44 -0.67 -11.04
C THR A 533 -39.36 0.03 -10.03
N THR A 534 -40.56 -0.52 -9.78
CA THR A 534 -41.48 -0.01 -8.74
C THR A 534 -40.88 -0.15 -7.33
N GLU A 535 -40.20 -1.25 -7.04
CA GLU A 535 -39.59 -1.47 -5.74
C GLU A 535 -38.31 -0.66 -5.57
N MET A 536 -37.55 -0.47 -6.65
CA MET A 536 -36.43 0.47 -6.68
C MET A 536 -36.89 1.89 -6.35
N ALA A 537 -38.02 2.34 -6.91
CA ALA A 537 -38.62 3.61 -6.56
C ALA A 537 -39.07 3.65 -5.09
N ALA A 538 -39.70 2.60 -4.57
CA ALA A 538 -40.10 2.54 -3.16
C ALA A 538 -38.91 2.64 -2.19
N ILE A 539 -37.82 1.92 -2.46
CA ILE A 539 -36.58 1.99 -1.67
C ILE A 539 -35.94 3.38 -1.79
N ARG A 540 -35.96 4.01 -2.98
CA ARG A 540 -35.50 5.40 -3.12
C ARG A 540 -36.27 6.34 -2.20
N GLU A 541 -37.59 6.20 -2.10
CA GLU A 541 -38.39 6.99 -1.16
C GLU A 541 -38.08 6.67 0.31
N GLU A 542 -37.65 5.45 0.64
CA GLU A 542 -37.13 5.10 1.98
C GLU A 542 -35.84 5.89 2.30
N PHE A 543 -34.91 5.99 1.35
CA PHE A 543 -33.72 6.83 1.48
C PHE A 543 -34.09 8.30 1.68
N VAL A 544 -35.03 8.84 0.90
CA VAL A 544 -35.51 10.23 1.02
C VAL A 544 -36.06 10.51 2.41
N ARG A 545 -37.02 9.69 2.89
CA ARG A 545 -37.62 9.87 4.23
C ARG A 545 -36.57 9.77 5.35
N SER A 546 -35.62 8.86 5.20
CA SER A 546 -34.52 8.69 6.16
C SER A 546 -33.60 9.90 6.19
N ALA A 547 -33.31 10.51 5.03
CA ALA A 547 -32.49 11.71 4.92
C ALA A 547 -33.17 12.94 5.56
N GLU A 548 -34.47 13.11 5.33
CA GLU A 548 -35.26 14.16 5.99
C GLU A 548 -35.26 14.00 7.51
N ALA A 549 -35.47 12.77 8.00
CA ALA A 549 -35.42 12.46 9.43
C ALA A 549 -34.03 12.69 10.01
N ALA A 550 -32.97 12.32 9.30
CA ALA A 550 -31.59 12.59 9.71
C ALA A 550 -31.29 14.10 9.78
N ALA A 551 -31.82 14.89 8.85
CA ALA A 551 -31.65 16.34 8.85
C ALA A 551 -32.31 16.98 10.09
N ARG A 552 -33.55 16.55 10.41
CA ARG A 552 -34.27 16.95 11.63
C ARG A 552 -33.61 16.43 12.91
N ALA A 553 -33.01 15.25 12.86
CA ALA A 553 -32.23 14.70 13.96
C ALA A 553 -30.95 15.51 14.24
N GLY A 554 -30.55 16.41 13.36
CA GLY A 554 -29.41 17.31 13.59
C GLY A 554 -28.06 16.75 13.17
N PHE A 555 -28.01 15.80 12.24
CA PHE A 555 -26.73 15.38 11.66
C PHE A 555 -26.13 16.49 10.78
N ASP A 556 -24.81 16.65 10.85
CA ASP A 556 -24.04 17.69 10.13
C ASP A 556 -23.65 17.24 8.72
N LEU A 557 -23.57 15.93 8.50
CA LEU A 557 -23.13 15.30 7.25
C LEU A 557 -23.91 14.00 7.01
N LEU A 558 -24.27 13.77 5.76
CA LEU A 558 -24.86 12.51 5.30
C LEU A 558 -23.87 11.81 4.35
N GLU A 559 -23.58 10.54 4.60
CA GLU A 559 -22.84 9.68 3.68
C GLU A 559 -23.78 8.65 3.06
N LEU A 560 -23.85 8.58 1.74
CA LEU A 560 -24.61 7.54 1.04
C LEU A 560 -23.75 6.28 0.89
N HIS A 561 -24.26 5.14 1.35
CA HIS A 561 -23.50 3.89 1.32
C HIS A 561 -23.62 3.15 -0.03
N CYS A 562 -22.63 3.37 -0.91
CA CYS A 562 -22.50 2.71 -2.21
C CYS A 562 -21.31 1.72 -2.25
N ALA A 563 -21.02 1.06 -1.13
CA ALA A 563 -19.84 0.20 -0.95
C ALA A 563 -20.20 -1.14 -0.28
N HIS A 564 -19.20 -2.00 -0.14
CA HIS A 564 -19.22 -3.22 0.69
C HIS A 564 -20.26 -4.28 0.31
N GLY A 565 -20.70 -4.29 -0.96
CA GLY A 565 -21.63 -5.29 -1.48
C GLY A 565 -23.06 -5.14 -0.99
N TYR A 566 -23.38 -4.06 -0.28
CA TYR A 566 -24.75 -3.69 0.06
C TYR A 566 -25.53 -3.24 -1.16
N LEU A 567 -26.79 -2.82 -1.01
CA LEU A 567 -27.72 -2.67 -2.13
C LEU A 567 -27.15 -1.82 -3.29
N LEU A 568 -26.74 -0.58 -3.01
CA LEU A 568 -26.26 0.33 -4.05
C LEU A 568 -24.91 -0.12 -4.64
N SER A 569 -24.02 -0.66 -3.80
CA SER A 569 -22.79 -1.32 -4.26
C SER A 569 -23.07 -2.51 -5.18
N GLY A 570 -24.13 -3.26 -4.89
CA GLY A 570 -24.58 -4.40 -5.68
C GLY A 570 -25.03 -3.97 -7.07
N PHE A 571 -25.59 -2.77 -7.24
CA PHE A 571 -25.89 -2.21 -8.57
C PHE A 571 -24.61 -1.79 -9.30
N LEU A 572 -23.64 -1.24 -8.57
CA LEU A 572 -22.37 -0.79 -9.13
C LEU A 572 -21.49 -1.95 -9.60
N SER A 573 -21.47 -3.12 -8.97
CA SER A 573 -20.57 -4.20 -9.39
C SER A 573 -21.12 -5.05 -10.54
N PRO A 574 -20.33 -5.32 -11.59
CA PRO A 574 -20.71 -6.26 -12.65
C PRO A 574 -20.84 -7.72 -12.16
N LEU A 575 -20.25 -8.07 -11.02
CA LEU A 575 -20.34 -9.43 -10.44
C LEU A 575 -21.69 -9.70 -9.75
N THR A 576 -22.47 -8.64 -9.52
CA THR A 576 -23.70 -8.71 -8.73
C THR A 576 -24.91 -8.12 -9.44
N ASN A 577 -24.68 -7.30 -10.47
CA ASN A 577 -25.72 -6.73 -11.31
C ASN A 577 -25.71 -7.36 -12.71
N HIS A 578 -26.53 -8.39 -12.89
CA HIS A 578 -26.74 -9.10 -14.15
C HIS A 578 -28.05 -8.68 -14.83
N ARG A 579 -28.55 -7.46 -14.54
CA ARG A 579 -29.76 -6.95 -15.17
C ARG A 579 -29.52 -6.69 -16.67
N ASP A 580 -30.55 -6.92 -17.46
CA ASP A 580 -30.62 -6.68 -18.90
C ASP A 580 -31.47 -5.46 -19.27
N ASP A 581 -31.98 -4.74 -18.26
CA ASP A 581 -32.69 -3.47 -18.40
C ASP A 581 -31.76 -2.25 -18.27
N ALA A 582 -32.33 -1.05 -18.22
CA ALA A 582 -31.60 0.22 -18.15
C ALA A 582 -30.73 0.40 -16.88
N TYR A 583 -30.82 -0.52 -15.91
CA TYR A 583 -30.11 -0.48 -14.64
C TYR A 583 -28.98 -1.52 -14.54
N GLY A 584 -28.65 -2.20 -15.64
CA GLY A 584 -27.55 -3.17 -15.71
C GLY A 584 -26.63 -2.99 -16.92
N GLY A 585 -25.78 -3.99 -17.15
CA GLY A 585 -24.81 -3.98 -18.26
C GLY A 585 -23.60 -3.06 -18.02
N GLY A 586 -23.39 -2.12 -18.94
CA GLY A 586 -22.25 -1.19 -18.88
C GLY A 586 -22.26 -0.30 -17.64
N LEU A 587 -21.14 0.41 -17.40
CA LEU A 587 -20.98 1.27 -16.23
C LEU A 587 -22.11 2.31 -16.08
N GLU A 588 -22.57 2.90 -17.19
CA GLU A 588 -23.68 3.87 -17.19
C GLU A 588 -24.99 3.27 -16.63
N GLY A 589 -25.37 2.07 -17.08
CA GLY A 589 -26.57 1.40 -16.58
C GLY A 589 -26.44 1.02 -15.10
N ARG A 590 -25.27 0.51 -14.70
CA ARG A 590 -24.95 0.18 -13.30
C ARG A 590 -24.98 1.41 -12.37
N LEU A 591 -24.58 2.58 -12.86
CA LEU A 591 -24.59 3.85 -12.12
C LEU A 591 -25.98 4.44 -11.95
N ARG A 592 -26.92 4.14 -12.86
CA ARG A 592 -28.21 4.83 -12.95
C ARG A 592 -28.98 4.84 -11.64
N TYR A 593 -29.19 3.68 -11.02
CA TYR A 593 -29.97 3.62 -9.78
C TYR A 593 -29.26 4.25 -8.57
N PRO A 594 -27.97 3.99 -8.31
CA PRO A 594 -27.22 4.72 -7.28
C PRO A 594 -27.27 6.25 -7.44
N LEU A 595 -27.20 6.77 -8.67
CA LEU A 595 -27.31 8.20 -8.94
C LEU A 595 -28.75 8.72 -8.75
N GLU A 596 -29.78 7.99 -9.18
CA GLU A 596 -31.18 8.36 -8.91
C GLU A 596 -31.47 8.46 -7.40
N VAL A 597 -30.90 7.55 -6.60
CA VAL A 597 -31.00 7.61 -5.14
C VAL A 597 -30.22 8.80 -4.58
N PHE A 598 -29.01 9.03 -5.06
CA PHE A 598 -28.20 10.18 -4.65
C PHE A 598 -28.91 11.50 -4.94
N ASP A 599 -29.44 11.69 -6.14
CA ASP A 599 -30.13 12.92 -6.55
C ASP A 599 -31.38 13.18 -5.69
N ALA A 600 -32.17 12.13 -5.44
CA ALA A 600 -33.36 12.24 -4.60
C ALA A 600 -33.02 12.60 -3.14
N VAL A 601 -31.96 12.00 -2.58
CA VAL A 601 -31.49 12.35 -1.23
C VAL A 601 -30.91 13.76 -1.20
N ARG A 602 -30.10 14.13 -2.20
CA ARG A 602 -29.47 15.46 -2.30
C ARG A 602 -30.52 16.58 -2.39
N ALA A 603 -31.66 16.31 -3.04
CA ALA A 603 -32.77 17.26 -3.16
C ALA A 603 -33.45 17.59 -1.82
N VAL A 604 -33.46 16.67 -0.85
CA VAL A 604 -34.08 16.88 0.47
C VAL A 604 -33.08 17.19 1.58
N TRP A 605 -31.80 16.83 1.40
CA TRP A 605 -30.73 17.16 2.35
C TRP A 605 -30.41 18.66 2.32
N PRO A 606 -30.24 19.36 3.46
CA PRO A 606 -29.93 20.79 3.47
C PRO A 606 -28.72 21.17 2.63
N ALA A 607 -28.87 22.15 1.74
CA ALA A 607 -27.88 22.49 0.71
C ALA A 607 -26.53 23.01 1.28
N ASP A 608 -26.54 23.56 2.49
CA ASP A 608 -25.35 24.01 3.22
C ASP A 608 -24.59 22.87 3.92
N ARG A 609 -25.24 21.71 4.11
CA ARG A 609 -24.64 20.53 4.74
C ARG A 609 -24.02 19.59 3.72
N PRO A 610 -22.82 19.06 3.98
CA PRO A 610 -22.18 18.12 3.08
C PRO A 610 -22.96 16.82 2.88
N MET A 611 -22.88 16.31 1.66
CA MET A 611 -23.27 14.94 1.32
C MET A 611 -22.09 14.24 0.65
N THR A 612 -21.68 13.11 1.21
CA THR A 612 -20.55 12.31 0.73
C THR A 612 -21.04 10.94 0.25
N VAL A 613 -20.21 10.21 -0.48
CA VAL A 613 -20.54 8.86 -0.95
C VAL A 613 -19.41 7.90 -0.61
N ARG A 614 -19.75 6.78 0.01
CA ARG A 614 -18.80 5.69 0.23
C ARG A 614 -18.82 4.71 -0.93
N VAL A 615 -17.68 4.45 -1.54
CA VAL A 615 -17.55 3.55 -2.71
C VAL A 615 -16.54 2.43 -2.45
N SER A 616 -16.70 1.31 -3.13
CA SER A 616 -15.68 0.26 -3.20
C SER A 616 -14.89 0.41 -4.49
N ALA A 617 -13.62 0.77 -4.39
CA ALA A 617 -12.78 1.07 -5.55
C ALA A 617 -12.27 -0.16 -6.31
N THR A 618 -12.43 -1.35 -5.73
CA THR A 618 -12.22 -2.62 -6.41
C THR A 618 -12.99 -3.72 -5.68
N ASP A 619 -13.44 -4.72 -6.43
CA ASP A 619 -14.12 -5.89 -5.88
C ASP A 619 -13.13 -6.99 -5.43
N TRP A 620 -11.83 -6.85 -5.72
CA TRP A 620 -10.80 -7.87 -5.44
C TRP A 620 -11.12 -9.26 -6.02
N ALA A 621 -11.87 -9.31 -7.11
CA ALA A 621 -12.27 -10.51 -7.83
C ALA A 621 -12.23 -10.28 -9.34
N ASP A 622 -11.94 -11.34 -10.10
CA ASP A 622 -11.83 -11.28 -11.55
C ASP A 622 -13.17 -10.88 -12.19
N GLY A 623 -13.12 -9.95 -13.15
CA GLY A 623 -14.32 -9.42 -13.81
C GLY A 623 -15.12 -8.42 -12.97
N GLY A 624 -14.67 -8.07 -11.77
CA GLY A 624 -15.27 -7.06 -10.91
C GLY A 624 -14.86 -5.61 -11.23
N THR A 625 -15.33 -4.70 -10.39
CA THR A 625 -14.98 -3.27 -10.44
C THR A 625 -13.46 -3.08 -10.35
N THR A 626 -12.89 -2.28 -11.24
CA THR A 626 -11.47 -1.92 -11.22
C THR A 626 -11.24 -0.51 -10.65
N ALA A 627 -9.97 -0.16 -10.42
CA ALA A 627 -9.59 1.19 -9.99
C ALA A 627 -9.97 2.27 -11.01
N GLU A 628 -9.91 1.96 -12.31
CA GLU A 628 -10.35 2.83 -13.41
C GLU A 628 -11.87 3.09 -13.33
N ASP A 629 -12.65 2.02 -13.12
CA ASP A 629 -14.10 2.15 -12.94
C ASP A 629 -14.41 3.03 -11.72
N ALA A 630 -13.66 2.88 -10.62
CA ALA A 630 -13.83 3.67 -9.42
C ALA A 630 -13.62 5.17 -9.65
N VAL A 631 -12.65 5.57 -10.49
CA VAL A 631 -12.46 6.96 -10.90
C VAL A 631 -13.68 7.47 -11.68
N ALA A 632 -14.20 6.68 -12.61
CA ALA A 632 -15.39 7.04 -13.37
C ALA A 632 -16.65 7.16 -12.48
N VAL A 633 -16.83 6.23 -11.53
CA VAL A 633 -17.89 6.28 -10.51
C VAL A 633 -17.76 7.54 -9.66
N ALA A 634 -16.56 7.87 -9.18
CA ALA A 634 -16.30 9.06 -8.39
C ALA A 634 -16.61 10.36 -9.16
N ARG A 635 -16.19 10.45 -10.44
CA ARG A 635 -16.53 11.58 -11.31
C ARG A 635 -18.03 11.73 -11.50
N ALA A 636 -18.76 10.62 -11.66
CA ALA A 636 -20.21 10.64 -11.80
C ALA A 636 -20.89 11.20 -10.53
N PHE A 637 -20.57 10.68 -9.35
CA PHE A 637 -21.12 11.21 -8.10
C PHE A 637 -20.73 12.68 -7.85
N ALA A 638 -19.48 13.06 -8.14
CA ALA A 638 -19.04 14.45 -8.03
C ALA A 638 -19.84 15.38 -8.95
N ALA A 639 -20.10 14.96 -10.20
CA ALA A 639 -20.92 15.72 -11.14
C ALA A 639 -22.38 15.90 -10.68
N HIS A 640 -22.91 14.94 -9.91
CA HIS A 640 -24.23 15.02 -9.30
C HIS A 640 -24.25 15.80 -7.96
N GLY A 641 -23.10 16.23 -7.47
CA GLY A 641 -22.99 17.10 -6.30
C GLY A 641 -22.50 16.43 -5.02
N ALA A 642 -21.85 15.25 -5.10
CA ALA A 642 -21.13 14.69 -3.97
C ALA A 642 -19.95 15.59 -3.58
N ASP A 643 -19.85 15.88 -2.29
CA ASP A 643 -18.87 16.83 -1.76
C ASP A 643 -17.51 16.16 -1.48
N ALA A 644 -17.52 14.85 -1.19
CA ALA A 644 -16.34 14.03 -1.05
C ALA A 644 -16.67 12.54 -1.27
N LEU A 645 -15.64 11.73 -1.53
CA LEU A 645 -15.75 10.27 -1.66
C LEU A 645 -15.01 9.58 -0.49
N ASP A 646 -15.69 8.74 0.28
CA ASP A 646 -15.04 7.78 1.19
C ASP A 646 -14.68 6.53 0.39
N VAL A 647 -13.37 6.33 0.22
CA VAL A 647 -12.85 5.34 -0.73
C VAL A 647 -12.47 4.08 0.01
N SER A 648 -13.36 3.08 -0.04
CA SER A 648 -13.10 1.74 0.47
C SER A 648 -12.83 0.71 -0.64
N THR A 649 -12.82 -0.59 -0.32
CA THR A 649 -12.64 -1.69 -1.28
C THR A 649 -13.37 -2.95 -0.82
N GLY A 650 -13.77 -3.81 -1.75
CA GLY A 650 -14.20 -5.18 -1.50
C GLY A 650 -15.51 -5.33 -0.74
N GLN A 651 -15.68 -6.51 -0.15
CA GLN A 651 -16.87 -7.10 0.45
C GLN A 651 -18.07 -7.28 -0.49
N VAL A 652 -17.84 -7.20 -1.79
CA VAL A 652 -18.87 -7.31 -2.82
C VAL A 652 -19.25 -8.76 -3.08
N VAL A 653 -18.25 -9.63 -3.21
CA VAL A 653 -18.38 -11.09 -3.34
C VAL A 653 -17.62 -11.77 -2.19
N ALA A 654 -17.95 -13.03 -1.90
CA ALA A 654 -17.38 -13.75 -0.75
C ALA A 654 -16.03 -14.42 -1.03
N ASP A 655 -15.70 -14.63 -2.31
CA ASP A 655 -14.47 -15.26 -2.79
C ASP A 655 -13.38 -14.24 -3.19
N GLU A 656 -13.58 -12.97 -2.83
CA GLU A 656 -12.63 -11.90 -3.04
C GLU A 656 -11.27 -12.16 -2.38
N ARG A 657 -10.20 -11.57 -2.92
CA ARG A 657 -8.83 -11.73 -2.41
C ARG A 657 -8.14 -10.40 -2.15
N PRO A 658 -8.51 -9.66 -1.07
CA PRO A 658 -7.91 -8.36 -0.78
C PRO A 658 -6.42 -8.46 -0.43
N ALA A 659 -5.62 -7.55 -0.99
CA ALA A 659 -4.19 -7.44 -0.65
C ALA A 659 -3.98 -6.60 0.62
N PHE A 660 -4.34 -7.16 1.78
CA PHE A 660 -4.22 -6.45 3.07
C PHE A 660 -2.80 -5.98 3.39
N GLY A 661 -2.72 -4.84 4.08
CA GLY A 661 -1.48 -4.22 4.53
C GLY A 661 -1.74 -2.84 5.14
N ARG A 662 -0.68 -2.17 5.60
CA ARG A 662 -0.76 -0.78 6.08
C ARG A 662 -1.25 0.15 4.98
N SER A 663 -2.32 0.89 5.24
CA SER A 663 -2.89 1.90 4.31
C SER A 663 -3.18 1.32 2.91
N TYR A 664 -3.62 0.06 2.85
CA TYR A 664 -3.71 -0.70 1.58
C TYR A 664 -4.76 -0.15 0.61
N GLN A 665 -5.76 0.58 1.11
CA GLN A 665 -6.82 1.19 0.28
C GLN A 665 -6.44 2.61 -0.18
N THR A 666 -5.44 3.23 0.44
CA THR A 666 -5.07 4.62 0.16
C THR A 666 -4.64 4.89 -1.29
N PRO A 667 -3.98 3.98 -2.04
CA PRO A 667 -3.72 4.20 -3.47
C PRO A 667 -4.98 4.48 -4.29
N PHE A 668 -6.11 3.86 -3.96
CA PHE A 668 -7.36 4.12 -4.66
C PHE A 668 -7.90 5.51 -4.34
N ALA A 669 -7.80 5.94 -3.07
CA ALA A 669 -8.19 7.29 -2.65
C ALA A 669 -7.31 8.35 -3.33
N ASP A 670 -6.00 8.13 -3.33
CA ASP A 670 -4.98 8.98 -3.96
C ASP A 670 -5.27 9.15 -5.46
N ARG A 671 -5.55 8.04 -6.15
CA ARG A 671 -5.91 8.05 -7.57
C ARG A 671 -7.21 8.80 -7.85
N ILE A 672 -8.29 8.51 -7.12
CA ILE A 672 -9.57 9.21 -7.28
C ILE A 672 -9.41 10.71 -7.05
N ARG A 673 -8.68 11.11 -6.00
CA ARG A 673 -8.46 12.51 -5.67
C ARG A 673 -7.85 13.29 -6.84
N HIS A 674 -6.82 12.73 -7.46
CA HIS A 674 -6.08 13.41 -8.51
C HIS A 674 -6.76 13.28 -9.89
N GLU A 675 -7.32 12.12 -10.22
CA GLU A 675 -7.95 11.92 -11.54
C GLU A 675 -9.39 12.45 -11.61
N ALA A 676 -10.16 12.37 -10.52
CA ALA A 676 -11.54 12.90 -10.48
C ALA A 676 -11.62 14.33 -9.96
N GLY A 677 -10.57 14.86 -9.33
CA GLY A 677 -10.52 16.24 -8.84
C GLY A 677 -11.50 16.52 -7.70
N VAL A 678 -11.87 15.49 -6.93
CA VAL A 678 -12.85 15.55 -5.83
C VAL A 678 -12.15 15.27 -4.50
N PRO A 679 -12.57 15.91 -3.39
CA PRO A 679 -12.04 15.56 -2.07
C PRO A 679 -12.28 14.10 -1.72
N VAL A 680 -11.31 13.48 -1.03
CA VAL A 680 -11.43 12.07 -0.62
C VAL A 680 -11.19 11.87 0.87
N ILE A 681 -11.91 10.89 1.42
CA ILE A 681 -11.68 10.31 2.74
C ILE A 681 -10.98 8.97 2.54
N ALA A 682 -9.74 8.87 3.02
CA ALA A 682 -8.97 7.64 2.94
C ALA A 682 -9.23 6.73 4.16
N VAL A 683 -9.37 5.43 3.89
CA VAL A 683 -9.50 4.37 4.91
C VAL A 683 -8.48 3.25 4.66
N GLY A 684 -8.64 2.11 5.34
CA GLY A 684 -7.94 0.88 5.02
C GLY A 684 -6.65 0.67 5.82
N ALA A 685 -6.79 0.39 7.11
CA ALA A 685 -5.68 0.12 8.03
C ALA A 685 -4.70 1.31 8.19
N ILE A 686 -5.26 2.52 8.25
CA ILE A 686 -4.61 3.70 8.82
C ILE A 686 -4.63 3.52 10.35
N SER A 687 -3.48 3.62 11.00
CA SER A 687 -3.31 3.15 12.38
C SER A 687 -2.54 4.10 13.31
N SER A 688 -1.71 4.99 12.76
CA SER A 688 -0.94 5.95 13.55
C SER A 688 -1.23 7.40 13.14
N TRP A 689 -0.94 8.35 14.02
CA TRP A 689 -1.00 9.77 13.69
C TRP A 689 -0.02 10.13 12.55
N ASP A 690 1.07 9.38 12.47
CA ASP A 690 2.09 9.53 11.44
C ASP A 690 1.59 9.06 10.06
N ASP A 691 0.71 8.04 10.01
CA ASP A 691 -0.05 7.73 8.78
C ASP A 691 -0.83 8.96 8.32
N VAL A 692 -1.63 9.54 9.22
CA VAL A 692 -2.52 10.66 8.89
C VAL A 692 -1.72 11.86 8.41
N ASN A 693 -0.68 12.28 9.14
CA ASN A 693 0.17 13.40 8.73
C ASN A 693 0.82 13.15 7.37
N SER A 694 1.32 11.94 7.13
CA SER A 694 1.96 11.58 5.85
C SER A 694 0.96 11.68 4.69
N LEU A 695 -0.25 11.14 4.85
CA LEU A 695 -1.27 11.13 3.80
C LEU A 695 -1.78 12.52 3.47
N ILE A 696 -2.05 13.34 4.48
CA ILE A 696 -2.54 14.72 4.32
C ILE A 696 -1.46 15.59 3.67
N LEU A 697 -0.23 15.57 4.20
CA LEU A 697 0.84 16.43 3.70
C LEU A 697 1.25 16.03 2.27
N ALA A 698 1.34 14.73 1.97
CA ALA A 698 1.61 14.24 0.62
C ALA A 698 0.48 14.52 -0.39
N GLY A 699 -0.71 14.91 0.06
CA GLY A 699 -1.85 15.17 -0.82
C GLY A 699 -2.53 13.94 -1.38
N ARG A 700 -2.42 12.82 -0.65
CA ARG A 700 -3.07 11.55 -0.99
C ARG A 700 -4.50 11.46 -0.49
N ALA A 701 -4.86 12.31 0.48
CA ALA A 701 -6.19 12.38 1.06
C ALA A 701 -6.48 13.78 1.61
N ASP A 702 -7.76 14.12 1.75
CA ASP A 702 -8.20 15.35 2.39
C ASP A 702 -8.68 15.11 3.83
N LEU A 703 -9.22 13.92 4.09
CA LEU A 703 -9.57 13.40 5.41
C LEU A 703 -9.09 11.94 5.56
N CYS A 704 -8.84 11.50 6.79
CA CYS A 704 -8.52 10.11 7.09
C CYS A 704 -9.52 9.53 8.08
N ALA A 705 -10.20 8.44 7.69
CA ALA A 705 -11.12 7.72 8.54
C ALA A 705 -10.45 6.51 9.19
N LEU A 706 -10.51 6.47 10.52
CA LEU A 706 -9.95 5.42 11.36
C LEU A 706 -11.08 4.69 12.09
N GLY A 707 -11.04 3.36 12.05
CA GLY A 707 -12.04 2.51 12.72
C GLY A 707 -11.47 1.88 13.99
N ARG A 708 -10.83 0.71 13.84
CA ARG A 708 -10.25 -0.07 14.95
C ARG A 708 -9.37 0.74 15.93
N PRO A 709 -8.53 1.71 15.51
CA PRO A 709 -7.81 2.57 16.45
C PRO A 709 -8.75 3.26 17.46
N HIS A 710 -9.89 3.79 17.02
CA HIS A 710 -10.90 4.40 17.89
C HIS A 710 -11.77 3.39 18.65
N LEU A 711 -11.80 2.12 18.25
CA LEU A 711 -12.39 1.05 19.08
C LEU A 711 -11.47 0.70 20.26
N TYR A 712 -10.16 0.63 20.00
CA TYR A 712 -9.14 0.38 21.01
C TYR A 712 -8.99 1.57 21.97
N ASP A 713 -9.05 2.79 21.44
CA ASP A 713 -8.86 4.02 22.20
C ASP A 713 -9.85 5.11 21.73
N PRO A 714 -10.93 5.39 22.47
CA PRO A 714 -11.91 6.40 22.08
C PRO A 714 -11.31 7.83 22.09
N HIS A 715 -10.19 8.06 22.78
CA HIS A 715 -9.50 9.34 22.86
C HIS A 715 -8.24 9.39 21.99
N TRP A 716 -8.12 8.46 21.02
CA TRP A 716 -6.95 8.32 20.15
C TRP A 716 -6.48 9.64 19.54
N THR A 717 -7.39 10.51 19.10
CA THR A 717 -7.03 11.79 18.49
C THR A 717 -6.40 12.77 19.50
N LEU A 718 -6.89 12.80 20.74
CA LEU A 718 -6.29 13.58 21.83
C LEU A 718 -4.93 13.00 22.26
N HIS A 719 -4.80 11.67 22.32
CA HIS A 719 -3.52 11.03 22.61
C HIS A 719 -2.49 11.27 21.50
N ALA A 720 -2.90 11.20 20.24
CA ALA A 720 -2.09 11.59 19.09
C ALA A 720 -1.62 13.06 19.17
N ALA A 721 -2.47 13.97 19.66
CA ALA A 721 -2.07 15.35 19.91
C ALA A 721 -1.00 15.43 21.02
N ALA A 722 -1.22 14.74 22.15
CA ALA A 722 -0.28 14.72 23.27
C ALA A 722 1.08 14.09 22.90
N GLU A 723 1.10 13.01 22.13
CA GLU A 723 2.32 12.36 21.62
C GLU A 723 3.13 13.28 20.69
N GLN A 724 2.45 14.16 19.96
CA GLN A 724 3.07 15.16 19.10
C GLN A 724 3.35 16.50 19.83
N GLY A 725 3.05 16.60 21.12
CA GLY A 725 3.18 17.84 21.89
C GLY A 725 2.23 18.97 21.45
N TYR A 726 1.15 18.65 20.73
CA TYR A 726 0.21 19.63 20.20
C TYR A 726 -0.90 19.96 21.20
N ALA A 727 -1.08 21.26 21.46
CA ALA A 727 -2.13 21.80 22.35
C ALA A 727 -3.00 22.88 21.67
N GLY A 728 -2.99 22.93 20.33
CA GLY A 728 -3.71 23.92 19.55
C GLY A 728 -5.20 23.62 19.36
N PRO A 729 -5.93 24.51 18.64
CA PRO A 729 -7.38 24.46 18.51
C PRO A 729 -7.90 23.26 17.70
N GLY A 730 -7.03 22.53 16.99
CA GLY A 730 -7.41 21.33 16.24
C GLY A 730 -7.71 20.11 17.13
N ALA A 731 -7.31 20.11 18.41
CA ALA A 731 -7.54 19.01 19.34
C ALA A 731 -7.73 19.50 20.79
N PRO A 732 -8.77 20.31 21.07
CA PRO A 732 -8.98 20.85 22.41
C PRO A 732 -9.41 19.75 23.37
N TRP A 733 -8.69 19.60 24.47
CA TRP A 733 -9.11 18.71 25.56
C TRP A 733 -10.36 19.29 26.25
N PRO A 734 -11.42 18.47 26.47
CA PRO A 734 -12.54 18.87 27.32
C PRO A 734 -12.03 19.39 28.67
N ALA A 735 -12.63 20.44 29.20
CA ALA A 735 -12.15 21.08 30.43
C ALA A 735 -11.99 20.09 31.60
N PRO A 736 -12.92 19.14 31.85
CA PRO A 736 -12.74 18.12 32.88
C PRO A 736 -11.59 17.14 32.63
N TYR A 737 -11.11 16.99 31.39
CA TYR A 737 -10.06 16.03 31.01
C TYR A 737 -8.65 16.64 30.98
N ARG A 738 -8.52 17.96 31.19
CA ARG A 738 -7.23 18.67 31.04
C ARG A 738 -6.10 18.11 31.90
N ALA A 739 -6.41 17.58 33.08
CA ALA A 739 -5.41 16.94 33.93
C ALA A 739 -4.77 15.68 33.29
N GLY A 740 -5.46 15.05 32.34
CA GLY A 740 -4.99 13.91 31.55
C GLY A 740 -4.35 14.30 30.21
N SER A 741 -4.14 15.59 29.94
CA SER A 741 -3.63 16.07 28.63
C SER A 741 -2.16 15.74 28.31
N ARG A 742 -1.50 15.02 29.21
CA ARG A 742 -0.12 14.56 29.07
C ARG A 742 -0.06 13.09 29.43
N ARG A 743 0.88 12.37 28.81
CA ARG A 743 1.13 10.97 29.15
C ARG A 743 1.47 10.89 30.65
N PRO A 744 0.77 10.05 31.44
CA PRO A 744 1.10 9.86 32.84
C PRO A 744 2.54 9.34 32.98
N PRO A 745 3.30 9.80 34.00
CA PRO A 745 4.63 9.27 34.25
C PRO A 745 4.50 7.77 34.53
N THR A 746 5.22 6.97 33.77
CA THR A 746 5.42 5.56 34.08
C THR A 746 6.76 5.48 34.80
N GLY A 747 6.94 4.62 35.82
CA GLY A 747 8.19 4.54 36.61
C GLY A 747 9.48 4.22 35.82
N LYS A 748 9.38 4.14 34.49
CA LYS A 748 10.47 4.21 33.51
C LYS A 748 10.16 5.36 32.54
N GLY A 749 10.55 6.59 32.88
CA GLY A 749 10.33 7.80 32.07
C GLY A 749 9.74 8.92 32.90
#